data_AF-A0A8H6URJ8-F1
#
_entry.id   AF-A0A8H6URJ8-F1
#
_cell.length_a   1.000
_cell.length_b   1.000
_cell.length_c   1.000
_cell.angle_alpha   90.00
_cell.angle_beta   90.00
_cell.angle_gamma   90.00
#
_symmetry.space_group_name_H-M   'P 1'
#
loop_
_entity.id
_entity.type
_entity.pdbx_description
1 polymer ?
#
loop_
_entity_poly.entity_id
_entity_poly.type
_entity_poly.pdbx_seq_one_letter_code
_entity_poly.pdbx_strand_id
1 'polypeptide(L)'
;MRVMRNEAHRRISWLIAEKSFKRKFIGLLARGIGTVPVARAIDNMKPGVGTIYLPDPVNQPTLLRGVGTNFEGPGFEKDGTISLPTISGTSHSAIIAEIRGPEELILKKPFTAKDALFQLTGRHDITDDGKFTADGSAKDPDFQGSKFKVSPHVDQTAVYQAVFGRLNAGGCVGIFPEGGSHDRPNLLPLKAGVALMALGTLADNPDCGLKIVPCGMNYFHAHKFRSRAVIEFGNPIEVPREVVDQFRRGERREAVGALLDTIYQGLVSVTVTSPDYETLMVIQAARRLYNTKGKNLPLPMVVELNRRLVKGYTHFKDDPRVIQLRNSVADYNKQLRLLGIRDHQVEYAKFSWVQVIATLIYRLGKLALLTIGTLPGLILFAPVFIATKYISKKKSQEALAASTVKLQGRDVMATWKLLVALALAPAVYAFYTAAFTWWAYHNRIQGLVPDWMPLWLIVPIGMILFPTITFAALRIGEVGMDIVKSLRPLVLSLNPSSANTLVKLRERRAALTQQVTEVINTLGPELFPDFDAARIVTDPFREANPPAGKPEADHPVVPEIRRTSAADTEVESPTREPLPRNESFHNLANIGFFSTRPSSRSRSRSGSFGGRPGSSGQQLKPLSQVTTKDGFDEVSSKIRDAMRERGERRRRRSEDGSWDMASSGPGTPSSEGSRKDL
;
A
#
# COMPACT_ATOMS: atom_id res chain seq x y z
N MET A 1 -9.30 12.32 3.15
CA MET A 1 -10.45 12.90 3.88
C MET A 1 -10.80 14.31 3.42
N ARG A 2 -9.93 15.32 3.64
CA ARG A 2 -10.20 16.70 3.19
C ARG A 2 -10.40 16.81 1.67
N VAL A 3 -9.54 16.16 0.89
CA VAL A 3 -9.66 16.11 -0.58
C VAL A 3 -11.01 15.52 -0.99
N MET A 4 -11.36 14.31 -0.52
CA MET A 4 -12.66 13.68 -0.81
C MET A 4 -13.87 14.52 -0.38
N ARG A 5 -13.79 15.21 0.77
CA ARG A 5 -14.86 16.11 1.22
C ARG A 5 -14.99 17.33 0.30
N ASN A 6 -13.88 17.86 -0.19
CA ASN A 6 -13.87 19.05 -1.04
C ASN A 6 -14.29 18.74 -2.47
N GLU A 7 -13.79 17.64 -3.04
CA GLU A 7 -14.00 17.26 -4.44
C GLU A 7 -15.31 16.49 -4.65
N ALA A 8 -15.63 15.55 -3.76
CA ALA A 8 -16.78 14.67 -3.92
C ALA A 8 -17.97 15.04 -3.02
N HIS A 9 -17.82 16.06 -2.16
CA HIS A 9 -18.82 16.47 -1.15
C HIS A 9 -19.33 15.34 -0.25
N ARG A 10 -18.57 14.23 -0.15
CA ARG A 10 -18.94 13.03 0.60
C ARG A 10 -18.05 12.87 1.82
N ARG A 11 -18.65 12.48 2.95
CA ARG A 11 -17.93 12.09 4.16
C ARG A 11 -17.70 10.58 4.17
N ILE A 12 -16.45 10.17 4.31
CA ILE A 12 -16.06 8.77 4.48
C ILE A 12 -16.28 8.37 5.94
N SER A 13 -17.04 7.31 6.15
CA SER A 13 -17.23 6.63 7.44
C SER A 13 -16.33 5.40 7.47
N TRP A 14 -15.33 5.41 8.33
CA TRP A 14 -14.38 4.29 8.46
C TRP A 14 -14.92 3.22 9.40
N LEU A 15 -14.68 1.95 9.06
CA LEU A 15 -14.93 0.84 9.98
C LEU A 15 -13.78 0.73 10.99
N ILE A 16 -14.12 0.58 12.27
CA ILE A 16 -13.14 0.43 13.36
C ILE A 16 -13.53 -0.76 14.25
N ALA A 17 -12.54 -1.50 14.76
CA ALA A 17 -12.81 -2.57 15.72
C ALA A 17 -13.50 -2.01 16.98
N GLU A 18 -14.59 -2.64 17.41
CA GLU A 18 -15.39 -2.22 18.57
C GLU A 18 -14.54 -2.10 19.84
N LYS A 19 -13.59 -3.02 20.04
CA LYS A 19 -12.61 -2.97 21.15
C LYS A 19 -11.83 -1.66 21.19
N SER A 20 -11.50 -1.07 20.03
CA SER A 20 -10.83 0.23 19.97
C SER A 20 -11.79 1.38 20.19
N PHE A 21 -13.03 1.23 19.72
CA PHE A 21 -14.11 2.21 19.91
C PHE A 21 -14.54 2.35 21.37
N LYS A 22 -14.49 1.26 22.16
CA LYS A 22 -14.79 1.27 23.61
C LYS A 22 -13.71 1.94 24.48
N ARG A 23 -12.52 2.23 23.94
CA ARG A 23 -11.46 2.89 24.70
C ARG A 23 -11.77 4.37 24.88
N LYS A 24 -11.55 4.95 26.07
CA LYS A 24 -11.91 6.34 26.39
C LYS A 24 -11.43 7.36 25.34
N PHE A 25 -10.12 7.47 25.13
CA PHE A 25 -9.55 8.48 24.23
C PHE A 25 -9.76 8.15 22.74
N ILE A 26 -9.46 6.92 22.34
CA ILE A 26 -9.59 6.48 20.94
C ILE A 26 -11.07 6.50 20.51
N GLY A 27 -11.97 6.06 21.38
CA GLY A 27 -13.42 6.07 21.16
C GLY A 27 -14.03 7.45 21.07
N LEU A 28 -13.52 8.43 21.84
CA LEU A 28 -13.94 9.83 21.72
C LEU A 28 -13.60 10.38 20.31
N LEU A 29 -12.36 10.18 19.86
CA LEU A 29 -11.92 10.61 18.53
C LEU A 29 -12.66 9.87 17.41
N ALA A 30 -12.85 8.56 17.56
CA ALA A 30 -13.57 7.72 16.59
C ALA A 30 -15.03 8.18 16.41
N ARG A 31 -15.72 8.48 17.51
CA ARG A 31 -17.07 9.08 17.50
C ARG A 31 -17.08 10.43 16.78
N GLY A 32 -16.12 11.31 17.06
CA GLY A 32 -16.01 12.61 16.39
C GLY A 32 -15.79 12.48 14.87
N ILE A 33 -15.01 11.49 14.44
CA ILE A 33 -14.74 11.22 13.02
C ILE A 33 -15.93 10.53 12.32
N GLY A 34 -16.88 9.97 13.05
CA GLY A 34 -18.07 9.31 12.51
C GLY A 34 -17.76 7.90 11.96
N THR A 35 -16.91 7.16 12.68
CA THR A 35 -16.56 5.77 12.36
C THR A 35 -17.66 4.81 12.81
N VAL A 36 -17.81 3.69 12.11
CA VAL A 36 -18.76 2.63 12.47
C VAL A 36 -18.01 1.52 13.22
N PRO A 37 -18.40 1.18 14.45
CA PRO A 37 -17.77 0.10 15.20
C PRO A 37 -18.16 -1.28 14.63
N VAL A 38 -17.19 -2.18 14.56
CA VAL A 38 -17.39 -3.57 14.12
C VAL A 38 -16.91 -4.52 15.20
N ALA A 39 -17.83 -5.29 15.75
CA ALA A 39 -17.54 -6.34 16.72
C ALA A 39 -16.91 -7.55 16.00
N ARG A 40 -15.92 -8.19 16.64
CA ARG A 40 -15.26 -9.40 16.12
C ARG A 40 -15.16 -10.43 17.24
N ALA A 41 -15.44 -11.70 16.93
CA ALA A 41 -15.33 -12.78 17.91
C ALA A 41 -13.91 -12.88 18.51
N ILE A 42 -12.88 -12.70 17.67
CA ILE A 42 -11.47 -12.71 18.10
C ILE A 42 -11.17 -11.64 19.16
N ASP A 43 -11.82 -10.48 19.10
CA ASP A 43 -11.58 -9.38 20.05
C ASP A 43 -12.20 -9.64 21.42
N ASN A 44 -13.23 -10.49 21.48
CA ASN A 44 -13.99 -10.86 22.67
C ASN A 44 -13.60 -12.22 23.25
N MET A 45 -12.56 -12.87 22.71
CA MET A 45 -12.08 -14.16 23.21
C MET A 45 -11.56 -14.06 24.65
N LYS A 46 -12.17 -14.83 25.55
CA LYS A 46 -11.73 -15.02 26.93
C LYS A 46 -11.18 -16.44 27.12
N PRO A 47 -10.19 -16.64 28.01
CA PRO A 47 -9.76 -17.99 28.36
C PRO A 47 -10.93 -18.77 28.97
N GLY A 48 -11.17 -19.97 28.47
CA GLY A 48 -12.11 -20.90 29.05
C GLY A 48 -11.60 -21.46 30.37
N VAL A 49 -12.51 -21.87 31.25
CA VAL A 49 -12.20 -22.61 32.48
C VAL A 49 -12.16 -24.09 32.14
N GLY A 50 -11.12 -24.81 32.56
CA GLY A 50 -10.93 -26.23 32.26
C GLY A 50 -10.13 -26.52 30.99
N THR A 51 -10.13 -27.77 30.56
CA THR A 51 -9.50 -28.26 29.32
C THR A 51 -10.53 -28.94 28.44
N ILE A 52 -10.25 -29.03 27.13
CA ILE A 52 -11.11 -29.68 26.16
C ILE A 52 -10.35 -30.76 25.39
N TYR A 53 -11.07 -31.80 25.01
CA TYR A 53 -10.54 -32.90 24.21
C TYR A 53 -11.62 -33.46 23.29
N LEU A 54 -11.18 -34.17 22.24
CA LEU A 54 -12.08 -34.95 21.40
C LEU A 54 -12.12 -36.40 21.89
N PRO A 55 -13.27 -36.93 22.35
CA PRO A 55 -13.36 -38.30 22.79
C PRO A 55 -13.20 -39.29 21.63
N ASP A 56 -13.87 -39.04 20.50
CA ASP A 56 -13.89 -39.93 19.33
C ASP A 56 -13.72 -39.14 18.03
N PRO A 57 -12.46 -38.91 17.58
CA PRO A 57 -12.21 -38.10 16.39
C PRO A 57 -12.58 -38.77 15.06
N VAL A 58 -12.73 -40.10 15.04
CA VAL A 58 -13.07 -40.86 13.83
C VAL A 58 -14.59 -40.97 13.66
N ASN A 59 -15.30 -41.35 14.73
CA ASN A 59 -16.75 -41.60 14.68
C ASN A 59 -17.60 -40.36 15.01
N GLN A 60 -17.10 -39.44 15.84
CA GLN A 60 -17.82 -38.24 16.26
C GLN A 60 -16.91 -37.01 16.27
N PRO A 61 -16.44 -36.55 15.09
CA PRO A 61 -15.43 -35.49 14.97
C PRO A 61 -15.94 -34.09 15.41
N THR A 62 -17.23 -33.95 15.70
CA THR A 62 -17.87 -32.71 16.15
C THR A 62 -18.20 -32.69 17.63
N LEU A 63 -18.15 -33.82 18.34
CA LEU A 63 -18.40 -33.88 19.77
C LEU A 63 -17.14 -33.46 20.53
N LEU A 64 -17.28 -32.47 21.40
CA LEU A 64 -16.17 -31.93 22.18
C LEU A 64 -16.52 -32.04 23.66
N ARG A 65 -15.63 -32.68 24.43
CA ARG A 65 -15.80 -32.86 25.86
C ARG A 65 -14.83 -31.98 26.63
N GLY A 66 -15.26 -31.50 27.78
CA GLY A 66 -14.43 -30.72 28.66
C GLY A 66 -14.15 -31.42 29.99
N VAL A 67 -12.99 -31.16 30.58
CA VAL A 67 -12.60 -31.60 31.93
C VAL A 67 -12.50 -30.37 32.82
N GLY A 68 -13.30 -30.33 33.89
CA GLY A 68 -13.39 -29.16 34.77
C GLY A 68 -13.95 -27.91 34.08
N THR A 69 -14.72 -28.10 33.01
CA THR A 69 -15.41 -27.05 32.26
C THR A 69 -16.88 -26.98 32.68
N ASN A 70 -17.50 -25.81 32.57
CA ASN A 70 -18.96 -25.69 32.58
C ASN A 70 -19.40 -24.92 31.33
N PHE A 71 -19.85 -25.65 30.31
CA PHE A 71 -20.32 -25.08 29.04
C PHE A 71 -21.69 -24.40 29.12
N GLU A 72 -22.43 -24.51 30.23
CA GLU A 72 -23.64 -23.72 30.48
C GLU A 72 -23.32 -22.38 31.15
N GLY A 73 -22.04 -22.15 31.48
CA GLY A 73 -21.58 -20.92 32.13
C GLY A 73 -21.62 -19.68 31.23
N PRO A 74 -21.45 -18.48 31.82
CA PRO A 74 -21.48 -17.22 31.09
C PRO A 74 -20.34 -17.12 30.06
N GLY A 75 -20.70 -17.05 28.78
CA GLY A 75 -19.77 -16.92 27.65
C GLY A 75 -19.85 -18.03 26.61
N PHE A 76 -20.60 -19.09 26.90
CA PHE A 76 -20.97 -20.14 25.94
C PHE A 76 -22.39 -19.90 25.44
N GLU A 77 -22.53 -19.77 24.14
CA GLU A 77 -23.81 -19.52 23.49
C GLU A 77 -23.86 -20.34 22.19
N LYS A 78 -25.08 -20.65 21.73
CA LYS A 78 -25.27 -21.16 20.38
C LYS A 78 -24.66 -20.17 19.38
N ASP A 79 -23.92 -20.70 18.41
CA ASP A 79 -23.14 -19.90 17.44
C ASP A 79 -21.97 -19.09 18.01
N GLY A 80 -21.59 -19.35 19.26
CA GLY A 80 -20.33 -18.90 19.85
C GLY A 80 -19.12 -19.55 19.17
N THR A 81 -17.93 -18.98 19.38
CA THR A 81 -16.67 -19.46 18.79
C THR A 81 -15.73 -19.99 19.86
N ILE A 82 -15.17 -21.18 19.62
CA ILE A 82 -14.11 -21.78 20.43
C ILE A 82 -12.81 -21.76 19.63
N SER A 83 -11.72 -21.33 20.25
CA SER A 83 -10.39 -21.29 19.65
C SER A 83 -9.37 -22.05 20.49
N LEU A 84 -8.55 -22.83 19.80
CA LEU A 84 -7.41 -23.51 20.38
C LEU A 84 -6.19 -22.58 20.52
N PRO A 85 -5.25 -22.92 21.42
CA PRO A 85 -3.95 -22.30 21.52
C PRO A 85 -3.20 -22.34 20.20
N THR A 86 -2.32 -21.35 20.02
CA THR A 86 -1.49 -21.30 18.83
C THR A 86 -0.33 -22.29 18.96
N ILE A 87 -0.27 -23.26 18.05
CA ILE A 87 0.88 -24.14 17.84
C ILE A 87 1.38 -23.92 16.41
N SER A 88 2.70 -23.94 16.21
CA SER A 88 3.32 -23.73 14.88
C SER A 88 2.90 -22.42 14.19
N GLY A 89 2.50 -21.40 14.95
CA GLY A 89 2.07 -20.10 14.43
C GLY A 89 0.64 -20.04 13.88
N THR A 90 -0.15 -21.12 13.99
CA THR A 90 -1.57 -21.13 13.58
C THR A 90 -2.51 -21.39 14.75
N SER A 91 -3.64 -20.70 14.79
CA SER A 91 -4.72 -20.91 15.76
C SER A 91 -5.97 -21.38 15.03
N HIS A 92 -6.54 -22.49 15.49
CA HIS A 92 -7.73 -23.07 14.88
C HIS A 92 -8.96 -22.73 15.72
N SER A 93 -10.05 -22.34 15.05
CA SER A 93 -11.31 -21.98 15.72
C SER A 93 -12.51 -22.67 15.07
N ALA A 94 -13.47 -23.10 15.88
CA ALA A 94 -14.71 -23.73 15.46
C ALA A 94 -15.93 -23.02 16.08
N ILE A 95 -17.10 -23.19 15.46
CA ILE A 95 -18.37 -22.59 15.90
C ILE A 95 -19.18 -23.64 16.65
N ILE A 96 -19.78 -23.26 17.78
CA ILE A 96 -20.65 -24.11 18.60
C ILE A 96 -22.01 -24.25 17.90
N ALA A 97 -22.45 -25.48 17.66
CA ALA A 97 -23.78 -25.80 17.13
C ALA A 97 -24.82 -25.94 18.25
N GLU A 98 -24.49 -26.71 19.28
CA GLU A 98 -25.36 -27.06 20.39
C GLU A 98 -24.52 -27.29 21.65
N ILE A 99 -25.06 -26.94 22.82
CA ILE A 99 -24.46 -27.21 24.13
C ILE A 99 -25.26 -28.37 24.73
N ARG A 100 -24.59 -29.47 25.09
CA ARG A 100 -25.21 -30.68 25.65
C ARG A 100 -24.76 -30.84 27.10
N GLY A 101 -25.24 -29.96 27.97
CA GLY A 101 -24.91 -29.96 29.38
C GLY A 101 -23.57 -29.30 29.71
N PRO A 102 -23.08 -29.43 30.96
CA PRO A 102 -21.90 -28.73 31.45
C PRO A 102 -20.58 -29.23 30.85
N GLU A 103 -20.52 -30.48 30.40
CA GLU A 103 -19.27 -31.15 29.99
C GLU A 103 -19.20 -31.50 28.49
N GLU A 104 -20.29 -31.35 27.74
CA GLU A 104 -20.32 -31.69 26.31
C GLU A 104 -20.86 -30.54 25.45
N LEU A 105 -20.25 -30.34 24.28
CA LEU A 105 -20.77 -29.46 23.24
C LEU A 105 -20.54 -30.05 21.86
N ILE A 106 -21.39 -29.65 20.91
CA ILE A 106 -21.30 -30.05 19.51
C ILE A 106 -20.84 -28.86 18.68
N LEU A 107 -19.87 -29.09 17.81
CA LEU A 107 -19.38 -28.13 16.83
C LEU A 107 -20.16 -28.21 15.52
N LYS A 108 -20.33 -27.07 14.84
CA LYS A 108 -20.93 -27.04 13.48
C LYS A 108 -20.05 -27.71 12.43
N LYS A 109 -18.74 -27.63 12.61
CA LYS A 109 -17.73 -28.19 11.71
C LYS A 109 -16.61 -28.81 12.54
N PRO A 110 -16.09 -29.98 12.14
CA PRO A 110 -14.98 -30.61 12.82
C PRO A 110 -13.67 -29.84 12.58
N PHE A 111 -12.70 -30.02 13.48
CA PHE A 111 -11.33 -29.58 13.25
C PHE A 111 -10.65 -30.51 12.25
N THR A 112 -10.12 -29.96 11.15
CA THR A 112 -9.45 -30.74 10.10
C THR A 112 -7.93 -30.60 10.11
N ALA A 113 -7.39 -29.65 10.86
CA ALA A 113 -5.96 -29.38 10.86
C ALA A 113 -5.19 -30.30 11.80
N LYS A 114 -4.03 -30.79 11.36
CA LYS A 114 -3.12 -31.65 12.14
C LYS A 114 -2.82 -31.09 13.54
N ASP A 115 -2.42 -29.82 13.62
CA ASP A 115 -2.09 -29.16 14.89
C ASP A 115 -3.28 -29.06 15.84
N ALA A 116 -4.50 -28.93 15.31
CA ALA A 116 -5.72 -28.86 16.11
C ALA A 116 -6.14 -30.24 16.63
N LEU A 117 -6.05 -31.25 15.78
CA LEU A 117 -6.33 -32.64 16.14
C LEU A 117 -5.32 -33.14 17.18
N PHE A 118 -4.02 -32.88 16.99
CA PHE A 118 -2.98 -33.18 17.98
C PHE A 118 -3.28 -32.54 19.34
N GLN A 119 -3.69 -31.27 19.36
CA GLN A 119 -4.06 -30.58 20.59
C GLN A 119 -5.32 -31.12 21.27
N LEU A 120 -6.21 -31.79 20.54
CA LEU A 120 -7.48 -32.28 21.07
C LEU A 120 -7.45 -33.77 21.41
N THR A 121 -6.50 -34.53 20.85
CA THR A 121 -6.40 -35.98 21.05
C THR A 121 -5.08 -36.43 21.68
N GLY A 122 -4.04 -35.59 21.65
CA GLY A 122 -2.68 -35.95 22.08
C GLY A 122 -1.93 -36.88 21.13
N ARG A 123 -2.53 -37.28 20.00
CA ARG A 123 -1.99 -38.35 19.15
C ARG A 123 -1.07 -37.89 18.04
N HIS A 124 -0.01 -38.65 17.79
CA HIS A 124 0.98 -38.38 16.74
C HIS A 124 0.67 -39.06 15.39
N ASP A 125 -0.39 -39.87 15.30
CA ASP A 125 -0.82 -40.67 14.14
C ASP A 125 -1.67 -39.89 13.11
N ILE A 126 -1.33 -38.60 12.90
CA ILE A 126 -2.12 -37.68 12.08
C ILE A 126 -1.32 -37.29 10.84
N THR A 127 -1.85 -37.59 9.65
CA THR A 127 -1.29 -37.13 8.37
C THR A 127 -1.48 -35.62 8.20
N ASP A 128 -0.67 -35.00 7.33
CA ASP A 128 -0.74 -33.54 7.07
C ASP A 128 -2.10 -33.08 6.51
N ASP A 129 -2.86 -34.01 5.91
CA ASP A 129 -4.23 -33.80 5.43
C ASP A 129 -5.31 -33.95 6.52
N GLY A 130 -4.91 -34.20 7.77
CA GLY A 130 -5.83 -34.29 8.92
C GLY A 130 -6.58 -35.62 9.05
N LYS A 131 -6.05 -36.71 8.47
CA LYS A 131 -6.61 -38.07 8.62
C LYS A 131 -5.79 -38.89 9.62
N PHE A 132 -6.47 -39.71 10.40
CA PHE A 132 -5.85 -40.66 11.31
C PHE A 132 -5.41 -41.90 10.53
N THR A 133 -4.18 -42.37 10.74
CA THR A 133 -3.64 -43.54 10.05
C THR A 133 -3.97 -44.88 10.73
N ALA A 134 -4.54 -44.84 11.94
CA ALA A 134 -4.94 -46.02 12.70
C ALA A 134 -6.42 -45.94 13.12
N ASP A 135 -7.15 -47.05 12.94
CA ASP A 135 -8.61 -47.16 13.16
C ASP A 135 -9.03 -47.32 14.64
N GLY A 136 -8.10 -47.22 15.59
CA GLY A 136 -8.44 -47.35 17.01
C GLY A 136 -8.96 -46.04 17.60
N SER A 137 -10.04 -46.08 18.38
CA SER A 137 -10.50 -44.98 19.27
C SER A 137 -9.69 -44.88 20.58
N ALA A 138 -8.46 -45.42 20.61
CA ALA A 138 -7.62 -45.46 21.80
C ALA A 138 -7.15 -44.06 22.25
N LYS A 139 -7.77 -43.52 23.30
CA LYS A 139 -7.24 -42.35 24.02
C LYS A 139 -5.80 -42.62 24.45
N ASP A 140 -4.93 -41.62 24.33
CA ASP A 140 -3.69 -41.62 25.10
C ASP A 140 -4.10 -41.49 26.59
N PRO A 141 -3.78 -42.48 27.46
CA PRO A 141 -4.26 -42.50 28.85
C PRO A 141 -3.85 -41.26 29.65
N ASP A 142 -2.75 -40.62 29.26
CA ASP A 142 -2.17 -39.49 29.98
C ASP A 142 -2.64 -38.11 29.46
N PHE A 143 -3.48 -38.08 28.42
CA PHE A 143 -3.91 -36.82 27.81
C PHE A 143 -5.09 -36.17 28.53
N GLN A 144 -4.81 -35.10 29.29
CA GLN A 144 -5.81 -34.36 30.10
C GLN A 144 -6.53 -33.22 29.33
N GLY A 145 -6.36 -33.12 28.01
CA GLY A 145 -6.99 -32.08 27.19
C GLY A 145 -6.15 -30.81 27.01
N SER A 146 -6.59 -29.94 26.10
CA SER A 146 -5.95 -28.64 25.83
C SER A 146 -6.74 -27.48 26.42
N LYS A 147 -6.02 -26.42 26.83
CA LYS A 147 -6.65 -25.14 27.20
C LYS A 147 -7.33 -24.53 25.98
N PHE A 148 -8.36 -23.72 26.17
CA PHE A 148 -9.08 -23.10 25.05
C PHE A 148 -9.53 -21.67 25.37
N LYS A 149 -10.00 -20.96 24.35
CA LYS A 149 -10.63 -19.65 24.46
C LYS A 149 -12.04 -19.70 23.86
N VAL A 150 -12.96 -18.95 24.44
CA VAL A 150 -14.35 -18.84 23.99
C VAL A 150 -14.74 -17.38 23.74
N SER A 151 -15.58 -17.16 22.73
CA SER A 151 -16.26 -15.89 22.47
C SER A 151 -17.75 -16.15 22.28
N PRO A 152 -18.63 -15.29 22.81
CA PRO A 152 -20.06 -15.33 22.50
C PRO A 152 -20.31 -15.05 21.02
N HIS A 153 -21.53 -15.34 20.57
CA HIS A 153 -21.94 -15.04 19.21
C HIS A 153 -21.88 -13.52 18.96
N VAL A 154 -21.33 -13.12 17.82
CA VAL A 154 -21.24 -11.71 17.44
C VAL A 154 -22.25 -11.45 16.33
N ASP A 155 -23.36 -10.83 16.70
CA ASP A 155 -24.35 -10.38 15.72
C ASP A 155 -23.78 -9.19 14.93
N GLN A 156 -23.63 -9.38 13.61
CA GLN A 156 -23.14 -8.35 12.69
C GLN A 156 -24.28 -7.62 11.97
N THR A 157 -25.54 -7.97 12.23
CA THR A 157 -26.72 -7.42 11.55
C THR A 157 -26.82 -5.91 11.72
N ALA A 158 -26.62 -5.41 12.94
CA ALA A 158 -26.64 -3.96 13.22
C ALA A 158 -25.56 -3.19 12.44
N VAL A 159 -24.37 -3.78 12.29
CA VAL A 159 -23.27 -3.17 11.52
C VAL A 159 -23.63 -3.10 10.04
N TYR A 160 -24.16 -4.20 9.49
CA TYR A 160 -24.58 -4.25 8.09
C TYR A 160 -25.70 -3.25 7.82
N GLN A 161 -26.73 -3.18 8.66
CA GLN A 161 -27.80 -2.19 8.54
C GLN A 161 -27.29 -0.75 8.58
N ALA A 162 -26.36 -0.44 9.49
CA ALA A 162 -25.75 0.89 9.55
C ALA A 162 -24.97 1.24 8.27
N VAL A 163 -24.29 0.26 7.68
CA VAL A 163 -23.58 0.42 6.40
C VAL A 163 -24.54 0.60 5.24
N PHE A 164 -25.61 -0.20 5.17
CA PHE A 164 -26.65 -0.09 4.14
C PHE A 164 -27.31 1.28 4.17
N GLY A 165 -27.77 1.71 5.35
CA GLY A 165 -28.36 3.04 5.51
C GLY A 165 -27.40 4.16 5.13
N ARG A 166 -26.10 4.01 5.42
CA ARG A 166 -25.09 5.01 5.05
C ARG A 166 -24.84 5.08 3.55
N LEU A 167 -24.76 3.93 2.88
CA LEU A 167 -24.53 3.87 1.43
C LEU A 167 -25.77 4.30 0.65
N ASN A 168 -26.96 3.90 1.07
CA ASN A 168 -28.25 4.32 0.50
C ASN A 168 -28.46 5.84 0.62
N ALA A 169 -27.98 6.47 1.70
CA ALA A 169 -27.99 7.92 1.86
C ALA A 169 -26.91 8.67 1.04
N GLY A 170 -26.25 8.02 0.07
CA GLY A 170 -25.19 8.60 -0.74
C GLY A 170 -23.84 8.78 0.01
N GLY A 171 -23.73 8.25 1.22
CA GLY A 171 -22.50 8.28 2.01
C GLY A 171 -21.38 7.42 1.41
N CYS A 172 -20.18 7.49 1.99
CA CYS A 172 -19.03 6.68 1.58
C CYS A 172 -18.50 5.89 2.78
N VAL A 173 -18.11 4.63 2.56
CA VAL A 173 -17.56 3.76 3.62
C VAL A 173 -16.13 3.37 3.27
N GLY A 174 -15.23 3.52 4.24
CA GLY A 174 -13.84 3.11 4.14
C GLY A 174 -13.58 1.84 4.94
N ILE A 175 -13.05 0.80 4.29
CA ILE A 175 -12.77 -0.51 4.89
C ILE A 175 -11.37 -1.00 4.51
N PHE A 176 -10.70 -1.67 5.45
CA PHE A 176 -9.51 -2.49 5.20
C PHE A 176 -9.94 -3.96 5.17
N PRO A 177 -10.11 -4.58 3.99
CA PRO A 177 -10.78 -5.87 3.85
C PRO A 177 -10.00 -7.06 4.43
N GLU A 178 -8.69 -6.93 4.65
CA GLU A 178 -7.89 -7.92 5.38
C GLU A 178 -8.26 -7.99 6.88
N GLY A 179 -8.78 -6.88 7.43
CA GLY A 179 -9.19 -6.76 8.82
C GLY A 179 -8.05 -6.91 9.84
N GLY A 180 -6.82 -6.58 9.45
CA GLY A 180 -5.62 -6.55 10.29
C GLY A 180 -4.50 -5.73 9.63
N SER A 181 -3.43 -5.44 10.37
CA SER A 181 -2.21 -4.84 9.84
C SER A 181 -1.06 -5.83 9.95
N HIS A 182 -0.22 -5.90 8.93
CA HIS A 182 0.94 -6.80 8.87
C HIS A 182 2.12 -6.17 8.13
N ASP A 183 3.30 -6.76 8.34
CA ASP A 183 4.55 -6.36 7.67
C ASP A 183 4.90 -7.29 6.48
N ARG A 184 4.01 -8.22 6.11
CA ARG A 184 4.20 -9.14 4.98
C ARG A 184 4.16 -8.40 3.62
N PRO A 185 4.92 -8.87 2.61
CA PRO A 185 4.97 -8.25 1.28
C PRO A 185 3.77 -8.57 0.38
N ASN A 186 2.93 -9.53 0.78
CA ASN A 186 1.71 -9.95 0.08
C ASN A 186 0.45 -9.54 0.85
N LEU A 187 -0.66 -9.37 0.13
CA LEU A 187 -1.98 -9.14 0.73
C LEU A 187 -2.44 -10.39 1.49
N LEU A 188 -3.12 -10.18 2.61
CA LEU A 188 -3.81 -11.27 3.31
C LEU A 188 -5.14 -11.61 2.62
N PRO A 189 -5.69 -12.82 2.85
CA PRO A 189 -7.03 -13.16 2.39
C PRO A 189 -8.06 -12.13 2.86
N LEU A 190 -8.88 -11.66 1.91
CA LEU A 190 -9.92 -10.68 2.17
C LEU A 190 -11.07 -11.32 2.96
N LYS A 191 -11.62 -10.59 3.93
CA LYS A 191 -12.79 -11.02 4.68
C LYS A 191 -14.07 -10.81 3.88
N ALA A 192 -14.96 -11.81 3.91
CA ALA A 192 -16.24 -11.79 3.20
C ALA A 192 -17.16 -10.61 3.52
N GLY A 193 -17.00 -9.98 4.69
CA GLY A 193 -17.81 -8.82 5.11
C GLY A 193 -17.83 -7.68 4.09
N VAL A 194 -16.73 -7.44 3.35
CA VAL A 194 -16.71 -6.37 2.32
C VAL A 194 -17.69 -6.64 1.17
N ALA A 195 -17.72 -7.89 0.68
CA ALA A 195 -18.62 -8.30 -0.39
C ALA A 195 -20.06 -8.40 0.10
N LEU A 196 -20.29 -8.89 1.33
CA LEU A 196 -21.62 -8.92 1.96
C LEU A 196 -22.21 -7.51 2.11
N MET A 197 -21.40 -6.52 2.51
CA MET A 197 -21.85 -5.14 2.60
C MET A 197 -22.26 -4.58 1.23
N ALA A 198 -21.46 -4.82 0.20
CA ALA A 198 -21.75 -4.31 -1.14
C ALA A 198 -22.97 -4.99 -1.77
N LEU A 199 -23.01 -6.33 -1.77
CA LEU A 199 -24.12 -7.11 -2.32
C LEU A 199 -25.41 -6.89 -1.54
N GLY A 200 -25.34 -6.80 -0.20
CA GLY A 200 -26.51 -6.50 0.63
C GLY A 200 -27.10 -5.12 0.33
N THR A 201 -26.25 -4.10 0.14
CA THR A 201 -26.70 -2.75 -0.25
C THR A 201 -27.38 -2.76 -1.62
N LEU A 202 -26.80 -3.44 -2.60
CA LEU A 202 -27.36 -3.53 -3.96
C LEU A 202 -28.59 -4.44 -4.04
N ALA A 203 -28.68 -5.43 -3.16
CA ALA A 203 -29.87 -6.27 -3.04
C ALA A 203 -31.06 -5.47 -2.48
N ASP A 204 -30.83 -4.57 -1.53
CA ASP A 204 -31.83 -3.66 -0.96
C ASP A 204 -32.18 -2.51 -1.92
N ASN A 205 -31.16 -1.86 -2.50
CA ASN A 205 -31.32 -0.77 -3.46
C ASN A 205 -30.37 -0.95 -4.67
N PRO A 206 -30.83 -1.60 -5.76
CA PRO A 206 -30.00 -1.89 -6.93
C PRO A 206 -29.60 -0.64 -7.72
N ASP A 207 -30.36 0.46 -7.60
CA ASP A 207 -30.12 1.69 -8.36
C ASP A 207 -29.31 2.75 -7.58
N CYS A 208 -28.79 2.40 -6.39
CA CYS A 208 -27.98 3.33 -5.58
C CYS A 208 -26.63 3.73 -6.22
N GLY A 209 -26.23 3.08 -7.32
CA GLY A 209 -24.99 3.40 -8.05
C GLY A 209 -23.72 3.12 -7.25
N LEU A 210 -23.74 2.10 -6.39
CA LEU A 210 -22.58 1.72 -5.57
C LEU A 210 -21.37 1.36 -6.44
N LYS A 211 -20.24 2.03 -6.18
CA LYS A 211 -18.94 1.72 -6.79
C LYS A 211 -17.91 1.42 -5.73
N ILE A 212 -17.06 0.42 -5.98
CA ILE A 212 -15.96 0.03 -5.10
C ILE A 212 -14.67 0.59 -5.70
N VAL A 213 -13.95 1.44 -4.96
CA VAL A 213 -12.69 2.03 -5.43
C VAL A 213 -11.52 1.36 -4.71
N PRO A 214 -10.68 0.55 -5.40
CA PRO A 214 -9.49 -0.03 -4.81
C PRO A 214 -8.51 1.09 -4.42
N CYS A 215 -7.98 1.03 -3.20
CA CYS A 215 -7.02 2.02 -2.71
C CYS A 215 -5.75 1.31 -2.23
N GLY A 216 -4.64 1.53 -2.92
CA GLY A 216 -3.33 0.99 -2.56
C GLY A 216 -2.51 1.97 -1.74
N MET A 217 -1.88 1.51 -0.66
CA MET A 217 -1.01 2.32 0.19
C MET A 217 0.40 1.73 0.25
N ASN A 218 1.33 2.34 -0.48
CA ASN A 218 2.71 1.86 -0.59
C ASN A 218 3.64 2.72 0.28
N TYR A 219 4.10 2.15 1.40
CA TYR A 219 5.07 2.81 2.31
C TYR A 219 6.51 2.43 1.93
N PHE A 220 7.39 3.42 1.82
CA PHE A 220 8.81 3.12 1.60
C PHE A 220 9.49 2.62 2.89
N HIS A 221 9.17 3.23 4.04
CA HIS A 221 9.73 2.87 5.35
C HIS A 221 8.66 3.04 6.44
N ALA A 222 7.68 2.12 6.52
CA ALA A 222 6.52 2.24 7.41
C ALA A 222 6.87 2.50 8.89
N HIS A 223 7.96 1.89 9.38
CA HIS A 223 8.44 2.04 10.77
C HIS A 223 9.17 3.36 11.06
N LYS A 224 9.51 4.13 10.02
CA LYS A 224 10.27 5.38 10.14
C LYS A 224 9.32 6.58 10.03
N PHE A 225 9.36 7.43 11.04
CA PHE A 225 8.60 8.68 11.05
C PHE A 225 8.98 9.56 9.85
N ARG A 226 7.99 10.22 9.24
CA ARG A 226 8.13 11.09 8.05
C ARG A 226 8.74 10.37 6.84
N SER A 227 8.53 9.06 6.74
CA SER A 227 8.83 8.34 5.51
C SER A 227 7.84 8.70 4.41
N ARG A 228 8.25 8.49 3.17
CA ARG A 228 7.38 8.69 2.00
C ARG A 228 6.36 7.56 1.94
N ALA A 229 5.16 7.89 1.46
CA ALA A 229 4.12 6.95 1.10
C ALA A 229 3.51 7.38 -0.24
N VAL A 230 3.04 6.42 -1.02
CA VAL A 230 2.23 6.65 -2.23
C VAL A 230 0.86 6.06 -1.98
N ILE A 231 -0.18 6.83 -2.30
CA ILE A 231 -1.56 6.36 -2.31
C ILE A 231 -2.01 6.32 -3.76
N GLU A 232 -2.48 5.16 -4.20
CA GLU A 232 -2.99 4.94 -5.54
C GLU A 232 -4.46 4.57 -5.47
N PHE A 233 -5.24 5.15 -6.38
CA PHE A 233 -6.65 4.84 -6.55
C PHE A 233 -6.79 4.07 -7.85
N GLY A 234 -7.41 2.90 -7.77
CA GLY A 234 -7.69 2.06 -8.92
C GLY A 234 -8.96 2.50 -9.63
N ASN A 235 -9.24 1.85 -10.76
CA ASN A 235 -10.49 2.09 -11.47
C ASN A 235 -11.69 1.69 -10.59
N PRO A 236 -12.75 2.51 -10.54
CA PRO A 236 -13.97 2.14 -9.83
C PRO A 236 -14.56 0.83 -10.40
N ILE A 237 -14.81 -0.13 -9.52
CA ILE A 237 -15.44 -1.41 -9.82
C ILE A 237 -16.95 -1.22 -9.64
N GLU A 238 -17.70 -1.46 -10.72
CA GLU A 238 -19.15 -1.62 -10.68
C GLU A 238 -19.48 -3.09 -10.44
N VAL A 239 -20.37 -3.36 -9.49
CA VAL A 239 -20.78 -4.73 -9.19
C VAL A 239 -21.75 -5.20 -10.28
N PRO A 240 -21.45 -6.29 -11.01
CA PRO A 240 -22.34 -6.78 -12.05
C PRO A 240 -23.70 -7.18 -11.49
N ARG A 241 -24.78 -6.83 -12.21
CA ARG A 241 -26.17 -7.13 -11.80
C ARG A 241 -26.40 -8.63 -11.60
N GLU A 242 -25.78 -9.45 -12.45
CA GLU A 242 -25.84 -10.92 -12.36
C GLU A 242 -25.39 -11.45 -11.00
N VAL A 243 -24.31 -10.88 -10.43
CA VAL A 243 -23.78 -11.28 -9.11
C VAL A 243 -24.74 -10.84 -7.98
N VAL A 244 -25.42 -9.71 -8.15
CA VAL A 244 -26.46 -9.24 -7.21
C VAL A 244 -27.68 -10.16 -7.26
N ASP A 245 -28.09 -10.58 -8.46
CA ASP A 245 -29.23 -11.48 -8.66
C ASP A 245 -28.93 -12.88 -8.11
N GLN A 246 -27.72 -13.41 -8.33
CA GLN A 246 -27.25 -14.64 -7.67
C GLN A 246 -27.36 -14.53 -6.14
N PHE A 247 -26.93 -13.40 -5.57
CA PHE A 247 -27.03 -13.16 -4.13
C PHE A 247 -28.49 -13.14 -3.63
N ARG A 248 -29.43 -12.57 -4.41
CA ARG A 248 -30.86 -12.54 -4.11
C ARG A 248 -31.51 -13.92 -4.21
N ARG A 249 -31.10 -14.75 -5.17
CA ARG A 249 -31.60 -16.12 -5.37
C ARG A 249 -31.14 -17.11 -4.29
N GLY A 250 -30.25 -16.71 -3.39
CA GLY A 250 -29.77 -17.54 -2.29
C GLY A 250 -28.39 -18.16 -2.54
N GLU A 251 -27.78 -17.97 -3.72
CA GLU A 251 -26.42 -18.41 -4.09
C GLU A 251 -25.35 -17.50 -3.44
N ARG A 252 -25.52 -17.18 -2.14
CA ARG A 252 -24.74 -16.14 -1.45
C ARG A 252 -23.24 -16.42 -1.44
N ARG A 253 -22.83 -17.68 -1.30
CA ARG A 253 -21.41 -18.05 -1.19
C ARG A 253 -20.66 -17.80 -2.49
N GLU A 254 -21.26 -18.15 -3.62
CA GLU A 254 -20.69 -18.00 -4.95
C GLU A 254 -20.61 -16.52 -5.34
N ALA A 255 -21.71 -15.78 -5.15
CA ALA A 255 -21.74 -14.33 -5.40
C ALA A 255 -20.71 -13.56 -4.56
N VAL A 256 -20.59 -13.90 -3.27
CA VAL A 256 -19.58 -13.31 -2.37
C VAL A 256 -18.17 -13.67 -2.84
N GLY A 257 -17.92 -14.93 -3.23
CA GLY A 257 -16.63 -15.37 -3.74
C GLY A 257 -16.21 -14.61 -5.00
N ALA A 258 -17.11 -14.49 -5.98
CA ALA A 258 -16.87 -13.78 -7.24
C ALA A 258 -16.55 -12.29 -7.01
N LEU A 259 -17.32 -11.62 -6.15
CA LEU A 259 -17.07 -10.21 -5.84
C LEU A 259 -15.77 -10.02 -5.04
N LEU A 260 -15.45 -10.92 -4.10
CA LEU A 260 -14.19 -10.88 -3.37
C LEU A 260 -12.98 -11.01 -4.29
N ASP A 261 -13.02 -11.92 -5.26
CA ASP A 261 -11.94 -12.09 -6.24
C ASP A 261 -11.79 -10.82 -7.09
N THR A 262 -12.90 -10.26 -7.57
CA THR A 262 -12.89 -8.98 -8.30
C THR A 262 -12.25 -7.85 -7.50
N ILE A 263 -12.61 -7.71 -6.21
CA ILE A 263 -12.00 -6.73 -5.30
C ILE A 263 -10.52 -7.03 -5.07
N TYR A 264 -10.15 -8.30 -4.93
CA TYR A 264 -8.77 -8.73 -4.74
C TYR A 264 -7.91 -8.35 -5.93
N GLN A 265 -8.34 -8.66 -7.16
CA GLN A 265 -7.64 -8.24 -8.39
C GLN A 265 -7.53 -6.72 -8.48
N GLY A 266 -8.61 -6.00 -8.12
CA GLY A 266 -8.59 -4.54 -8.04
C GLY A 266 -7.54 -4.01 -7.05
N LEU A 267 -7.40 -4.61 -5.86
CA LEU A 267 -6.39 -4.22 -4.87
C LEU A 267 -4.97 -4.58 -5.30
N VAL A 268 -4.76 -5.75 -5.91
CA VAL A 268 -3.47 -6.14 -6.50
C VAL A 268 -3.05 -5.13 -7.58
N SER A 269 -4.01 -4.63 -8.37
CA SER A 269 -3.72 -3.62 -9.41
C SER A 269 -3.23 -2.28 -8.86
N VAL A 270 -3.37 -1.98 -7.57
CA VAL A 270 -2.95 -0.71 -6.95
C VAL A 270 -1.90 -0.88 -5.85
N THR A 271 -1.55 -2.12 -5.50
CA THR A 271 -0.57 -2.44 -4.48
C THR A 271 0.66 -3.07 -5.10
N VAL A 272 1.84 -2.75 -4.56
CA VAL A 272 3.07 -3.44 -4.97
C VAL A 272 3.20 -4.69 -4.12
N THR A 273 2.70 -5.81 -4.62
CA THR A 273 2.88 -7.11 -3.99
C THR A 273 4.19 -7.75 -4.46
N SER A 274 4.83 -8.53 -3.59
CA SER A 274 5.96 -9.39 -3.94
C SER A 274 5.78 -10.73 -3.23
N PRO A 275 6.04 -11.87 -3.88
CA PRO A 275 5.89 -13.19 -3.25
C PRO A 275 6.79 -13.35 -2.03
N ASP A 276 7.99 -12.78 -2.06
CA ASP A 276 8.97 -12.85 -0.99
C ASP A 276 9.83 -11.57 -0.90
N TYR A 277 10.61 -11.46 0.18
CA TYR A 277 11.46 -10.30 0.46
C TYR A 277 12.67 -10.21 -0.49
N GLU A 278 13.22 -11.35 -0.94
CA GLU A 278 14.39 -11.35 -1.84
C GLU A 278 14.00 -10.85 -3.22
N THR A 279 12.89 -11.34 -3.76
CA THR A 279 12.24 -10.85 -4.99
C THR A 279 11.99 -9.34 -4.91
N LEU A 280 11.47 -8.85 -3.79
CA LEU A 280 11.27 -7.40 -3.58
C LEU A 280 12.60 -6.62 -3.68
N MET A 281 13.70 -7.16 -3.14
CA MET A 281 15.03 -6.54 -3.23
C MET A 281 15.58 -6.54 -4.65
N VAL A 282 15.33 -7.61 -5.41
CA VAL A 282 15.72 -7.71 -6.82
C VAL A 282 14.97 -6.68 -7.66
N ILE A 283 13.64 -6.63 -7.53
CA ILE A 283 12.80 -5.67 -8.25
C ILE A 283 13.20 -4.23 -7.91
N GLN A 284 13.44 -3.93 -6.64
CA GLN A 284 13.90 -2.61 -6.22
C GLN A 284 15.30 -2.27 -6.76
N ALA A 285 16.18 -3.25 -6.94
CA ALA A 285 17.49 -3.05 -7.57
C ALA A 285 17.37 -2.89 -9.08
N ALA A 286 16.63 -3.75 -9.75
CA ALA A 286 16.35 -3.67 -11.18
C ALA A 286 15.77 -2.29 -11.54
N ARG A 287 14.77 -1.81 -10.80
CA ARG A 287 14.22 -0.46 -10.99
C ARG A 287 15.27 0.64 -10.84
N ARG A 288 16.17 0.51 -9.85
CA ARG A 288 17.24 1.50 -9.62
C ARG A 288 18.27 1.52 -10.75
N LEU A 289 18.62 0.33 -11.26
CA LEU A 289 19.62 0.14 -12.29
C LEU A 289 19.08 0.47 -13.69
N TYR A 290 17.80 0.18 -13.98
CA TYR A 290 17.16 0.46 -15.26
C TYR A 290 17.00 1.97 -15.55
N ASN A 291 16.96 2.83 -14.53
CA ASN A 291 16.83 4.28 -14.73
C ASN A 291 18.17 4.93 -15.14
N THR A 292 18.49 4.82 -16.42
CA THR A 292 19.79 5.18 -17.02
C THR A 292 20.04 6.68 -17.24
N LYS A 293 19.07 7.59 -17.00
CA LYS A 293 19.21 9.01 -17.38
C LYS A 293 19.20 10.02 -16.22
N GLY A 294 19.33 9.58 -14.97
CA GLY A 294 19.36 10.48 -13.80
C GLY A 294 18.09 11.31 -13.59
N LYS A 295 17.02 11.04 -14.34
CA LYS A 295 15.73 11.73 -14.20
C LYS A 295 15.00 11.17 -12.98
N ASN A 296 14.56 12.06 -12.09
CA ASN A 296 13.71 11.69 -10.97
C ASN A 296 12.31 11.35 -11.51
N LEU A 297 11.99 10.05 -11.59
CA LEU A 297 10.67 9.60 -11.96
C LEU A 297 9.64 10.05 -10.89
N PRO A 298 8.46 10.58 -11.28
CA PRO A 298 7.36 10.83 -10.35
C PRO A 298 7.00 9.56 -9.56
N LEU A 299 6.57 9.72 -8.31
CA LEU A 299 6.26 8.58 -7.43
C LEU A 299 5.24 7.58 -8.01
N PRO A 300 4.16 7.99 -8.71
CA PRO A 300 3.24 7.03 -9.35
C PRO A 300 3.91 6.18 -10.43
N MET A 301 4.77 6.80 -11.25
CA MET A 301 5.51 6.09 -12.30
C MET A 301 6.51 5.08 -11.73
N VAL A 302 7.07 5.40 -10.56
CA VAL A 302 7.94 4.48 -9.80
C VAL A 302 7.19 3.24 -9.32
N VAL A 303 5.92 3.40 -8.95
CA VAL A 303 5.07 2.29 -8.51
C VAL A 303 4.60 1.46 -9.71
N GLU A 304 4.20 2.08 -10.81
CA GLU A 304 3.83 1.38 -12.05
C GLU A 304 5.01 0.57 -12.61
N LEU A 305 6.20 1.15 -12.65
CA LEU A 305 7.41 0.43 -13.06
C LEU A 305 7.69 -0.77 -12.13
N ASN A 306 7.54 -0.59 -10.81
CA ASN A 306 7.65 -1.71 -9.87
C ASN A 306 6.61 -2.80 -10.17
N ARG A 307 5.36 -2.45 -10.48
CA ARG A 307 4.30 -3.40 -10.81
C ARG A 307 4.63 -4.20 -12.08
N ARG A 308 5.07 -3.53 -13.13
CA ARG A 308 5.49 -4.19 -14.38
C ARG A 308 6.67 -5.13 -14.16
N LEU A 309 7.65 -4.70 -13.35
CA LEU A 309 8.80 -5.53 -12.97
C LEU A 309 8.40 -6.74 -12.11
N VAL A 310 7.46 -6.59 -11.16
CA VAL A 310 6.89 -7.72 -10.40
C VAL A 310 6.24 -8.69 -11.37
N LYS A 311 5.36 -8.20 -12.26
CA LYS A 311 4.62 -9.05 -13.21
C LYS A 311 5.57 -9.80 -14.14
N GLY A 312 6.58 -9.12 -14.68
CA GLY A 312 7.65 -9.72 -15.47
C GLY A 312 8.42 -10.78 -14.69
N TYR A 313 8.85 -10.46 -13.46
CA TYR A 313 9.56 -11.42 -12.61
C TYR A 313 8.71 -12.67 -12.31
N THR A 314 7.42 -12.51 -12.01
CA THR A 314 6.53 -13.66 -11.73
C THR A 314 6.33 -14.57 -12.93
N HIS A 315 6.36 -14.01 -14.15
CA HIS A 315 6.21 -14.77 -15.38
C HIS A 315 7.50 -15.49 -15.79
N PHE A 316 8.64 -14.79 -15.67
CA PHE A 316 9.97 -15.29 -16.08
C PHE A 316 10.83 -15.76 -14.90
N LYS A 317 10.23 -16.15 -13.78
CA LYS A 317 10.97 -16.49 -12.54
C LYS A 317 11.95 -17.66 -12.72
N ASP A 318 11.60 -18.58 -13.64
CA ASP A 318 12.34 -19.81 -13.91
C ASP A 318 13.34 -19.65 -15.07
N ASP A 319 13.39 -18.48 -15.70
CA ASP A 319 14.34 -18.20 -16.78
C ASP A 319 15.78 -18.12 -16.22
N PRO A 320 16.76 -18.85 -16.81
CA PRO A 320 18.16 -18.80 -16.40
C PRO A 320 18.74 -17.38 -16.30
N ARG A 321 18.35 -16.47 -17.20
CA ARG A 321 18.81 -15.07 -17.23
C ARG A 321 18.31 -14.31 -16.00
N VAL A 322 17.06 -14.53 -15.60
CA VAL A 322 16.45 -13.90 -14.42
C VAL A 322 17.04 -14.45 -13.13
N ILE A 323 17.32 -15.76 -13.07
CA ILE A 323 17.99 -16.40 -11.92
C ILE A 323 19.42 -15.86 -11.74
N GLN A 324 20.18 -15.75 -12.83
CA GLN A 324 21.53 -15.19 -12.80
C GLN A 324 21.52 -13.72 -12.37
N LEU A 325 20.59 -12.93 -12.90
CA LEU A 325 20.40 -11.53 -12.52
C LEU A 325 20.07 -11.41 -11.03
N ARG A 326 19.16 -12.25 -10.52
CA ARG A 326 18.80 -12.30 -9.10
C ARG A 326 20.03 -12.50 -8.22
N ASN A 327 20.83 -13.52 -8.52
CA ASN A 327 22.01 -13.85 -7.73
C ASN A 327 23.04 -12.71 -7.77
N SER A 328 23.27 -12.14 -8.95
CA SER A 328 24.22 -11.04 -9.15
C SER A 328 23.80 -9.76 -8.41
N VAL A 329 22.50 -9.47 -8.38
CA VAL A 329 21.90 -8.36 -7.62
C VAL A 329 21.95 -8.61 -6.11
N ALA A 330 21.70 -9.84 -5.66
CA ALA A 330 21.76 -10.22 -4.24
C ALA A 330 23.18 -10.01 -3.69
N ASP A 331 24.19 -10.48 -4.42
CA ASP A 331 25.60 -10.29 -4.09
C ASP A 331 25.99 -8.81 -4.05
N TYR A 332 25.57 -8.04 -5.07
CA TYR A 332 25.81 -6.60 -5.10
C TYR A 332 25.20 -5.89 -3.88
N ASN A 333 23.94 -6.19 -3.54
CA ASN A 333 23.30 -5.65 -2.35
C ASN A 333 23.96 -6.12 -1.04
N LYS A 334 24.57 -7.31 -1.01
CA LYS A 334 25.37 -7.79 0.14
C LYS A 334 26.66 -6.98 0.28
N GLN A 335 27.38 -6.72 -0.81
CA GLN A 335 28.59 -5.90 -0.82
C GLN A 335 28.31 -4.45 -0.39
N LEU A 336 27.23 -3.85 -0.91
CA LEU A 336 26.78 -2.52 -0.47
C LEU A 336 26.50 -2.48 1.04
N ARG A 337 25.86 -3.52 1.58
CA ARG A 337 25.57 -3.64 3.03
C ARG A 337 26.85 -3.78 3.86
N LEU A 338 27.80 -4.61 3.44
CA LEU A 338 29.08 -4.80 4.14
C LEU A 338 29.87 -3.50 4.23
N LEU A 339 29.94 -2.76 3.12
CA LEU A 339 30.60 -1.45 3.08
C LEU A 339 29.77 -0.34 3.75
N GLY A 340 28.47 -0.57 3.94
CA GLY A 340 27.53 0.38 4.53
C GLY A 340 27.31 1.61 3.65
N ILE A 341 27.42 1.42 2.34
CA ILE A 341 27.19 2.45 1.32
C ILE A 341 25.87 2.19 0.60
N ARG A 342 25.23 3.25 0.11
CA ARG A 342 24.03 3.16 -0.71
C ARG A 342 24.41 3.16 -2.18
N ASP A 343 23.64 2.47 -3.00
CA ASP A 343 23.84 2.38 -4.46
C ASP A 343 24.00 3.75 -5.16
N HIS A 344 23.16 4.74 -4.83
CA HIS A 344 23.33 6.09 -5.40
C HIS A 344 24.66 6.76 -5.04
N GLN A 345 25.35 6.33 -3.98
CA GLN A 345 26.65 6.86 -3.58
C GLN A 345 27.80 6.23 -4.39
N VAL A 346 27.58 5.09 -5.04
CA VAL A 346 28.58 4.40 -5.88
C VAL A 346 28.88 5.21 -7.16
N GLU A 347 27.89 5.93 -7.67
CA GLU A 347 28.00 6.70 -8.92
C GLU A 347 28.81 7.99 -8.77
N TYR A 348 28.80 8.61 -7.58
CA TYR A 348 29.51 9.86 -7.30
C TYR A 348 31.00 9.67 -7.00
N ALA A 349 31.52 8.44 -6.94
CA ALA A 349 32.92 8.16 -6.60
C ALA A 349 33.89 8.42 -7.78
N LYS A 350 33.91 9.67 -8.28
CA LYS A 350 34.93 10.20 -9.22
C LYS A 350 35.73 11.36 -8.61
N PHE A 351 35.73 11.50 -7.29
CA PHE A 351 36.36 12.64 -6.64
C PHE A 351 37.88 12.48 -6.60
N SER A 352 38.59 13.55 -6.95
CA SER A 352 40.03 13.62 -6.67
C SER A 352 40.25 13.61 -5.16
N TRP A 353 41.37 13.04 -4.70
CA TRP A 353 41.72 12.95 -3.27
C TRP A 353 41.57 14.29 -2.54
N VAL A 354 41.99 15.38 -3.18
CA VAL A 354 41.89 16.75 -2.66
C VAL A 354 40.43 17.20 -2.50
N GLN A 355 39.57 16.91 -3.49
CA GLN A 355 38.14 17.22 -3.41
C GLN A 355 37.45 16.41 -2.32
N VAL A 356 37.84 15.15 -2.10
CA VAL A 356 37.30 14.31 -1.01
C VAL A 356 37.64 14.93 0.34
N ILE A 357 38.90 15.31 0.56
CA ILE A 357 39.35 15.94 1.82
C ILE A 357 38.64 17.28 2.05
N ALA A 358 38.63 18.18 1.06
CA ALA A 358 37.96 19.47 1.17
C ALA A 358 36.46 19.33 1.47
N THR A 359 35.78 18.38 0.79
CA THR A 359 34.36 18.09 1.02
C THR A 359 34.13 17.50 2.40
N LEU A 360 35.03 16.64 2.90
CA LEU A 360 34.97 16.07 4.23
C LEU A 360 35.08 17.16 5.30
N ILE A 361 36.07 18.05 5.19
CA ILE A 361 36.28 19.17 6.12
C ILE A 361 35.05 20.09 6.13
N TYR A 362 34.55 20.49 4.96
CA TYR A 362 33.34 21.32 4.86
C TYR A 362 32.12 20.65 5.51
N ARG A 363 31.90 19.35 5.24
CA ARG A 363 30.77 18.61 5.83
C ARG A 363 30.92 18.43 7.34
N LEU A 364 32.14 18.24 7.84
CA LEU A 364 32.43 18.13 9.26
C LEU A 364 32.21 19.46 9.98
N GLY A 365 32.68 20.58 9.41
CA GLY A 365 32.42 21.92 9.94
C GLY A 365 30.93 22.27 9.92
N LYS A 366 30.23 21.99 8.82
CA LYS A 366 28.76 22.15 8.73
C LYS A 366 28.04 21.28 9.76
N LEU A 367 28.46 20.04 9.96
CA LEU A 367 27.87 19.16 10.96
C LEU A 367 28.09 19.69 12.39
N ALA A 368 29.29 20.19 12.69
CA ALA A 368 29.59 20.80 13.99
C ALA A 368 28.67 21.99 14.28
N LEU A 369 28.53 22.92 13.32
CA LEU A 369 27.64 24.07 13.45
C LEU A 369 26.17 23.66 13.65
N LEU A 370 25.67 22.70 12.86
CA LEU A 370 24.31 22.18 13.01
C LEU A 370 24.11 21.45 14.34
N THR A 371 25.14 20.79 14.86
CA THR A 371 25.09 20.11 16.16
C THR A 371 24.94 21.14 17.28
N ILE A 372 25.72 22.22 17.26
CA ILE A 372 25.61 23.31 18.25
C ILE A 372 24.18 23.90 18.27
N GLY A 373 23.60 24.17 17.10
CA GLY A 373 22.24 24.70 17.01
C GLY A 373 21.13 23.70 17.37
N THR A 374 21.37 22.39 17.28
CA THR A 374 20.36 21.35 17.57
C THR A 374 20.41 20.82 18.98
N LEU A 375 21.57 20.90 19.63
CA LEU A 375 21.82 20.28 20.92
C LEU A 375 20.86 20.77 22.02
N PRO A 376 20.56 22.08 22.16
CA PRO A 376 19.59 22.55 23.16
C PRO A 376 18.18 21.98 22.94
N GLY A 377 17.68 22.00 21.69
CA GLY A 377 16.36 21.46 21.38
C GLY A 377 16.30 19.93 21.46
N LEU A 378 17.42 19.24 21.18
CA LEU A 378 17.51 17.78 21.36
C LEU A 378 17.48 17.39 22.83
N ILE A 379 18.14 18.15 23.71
CA ILE A 379 18.09 17.95 25.16
C ILE A 379 16.66 18.17 25.67
N LEU A 380 16.03 19.28 25.27
CA LEU A 380 14.63 19.58 25.64
C LEU A 380 13.66 18.50 25.14
N PHE A 381 13.90 17.91 23.98
CA PHE A 381 13.01 16.87 23.44
C PHE A 381 13.45 15.43 23.82
N ALA A 382 14.57 15.25 24.51
CA ALA A 382 15.13 13.94 24.85
C ALA A 382 14.18 13.06 25.67
N PRO A 383 13.44 13.57 26.69
CA PRO A 383 12.50 12.74 27.45
C PRO A 383 11.42 12.12 26.56
N VAL A 384 10.92 12.91 25.59
CA VAL A 384 9.92 12.44 24.61
C VAL A 384 10.54 11.39 23.69
N PHE A 385 11.75 11.60 23.19
CA PHE A 385 12.45 10.60 22.36
C PHE A 385 12.71 9.28 23.09
N ILE A 386 13.16 9.33 24.34
CA ILE A 386 13.47 8.14 25.14
C ILE A 386 12.18 7.38 25.45
N ALA A 387 11.15 8.07 25.95
CA ALA A 387 9.86 7.45 26.28
C ALA A 387 9.18 6.84 25.05
N THR A 388 9.14 7.55 23.93
CA THR A 388 8.56 7.04 22.68
C THR A 388 9.31 5.81 22.18
N LYS A 389 10.65 5.79 22.23
CA LYS A 389 11.47 4.63 21.83
C LYS A 389 11.24 3.43 22.74
N TYR A 390 11.23 3.64 24.05
CA TYR A 390 11.01 2.58 25.04
C TYR A 390 9.61 1.97 24.94
N ILE A 391 8.56 2.81 25.00
CA ILE A 391 7.16 2.37 24.96
C ILE A 391 6.82 1.73 23.62
N SER A 392 7.27 2.30 22.49
CA SER A 392 6.98 1.72 21.17
C SER A 392 7.64 0.36 20.97
N LYS A 393 8.84 0.13 21.51
CA LYS A 393 9.51 -1.17 21.44
C LYS A 393 8.79 -2.21 22.30
N LYS A 394 8.43 -1.85 23.55
CA LYS A 394 7.65 -2.73 24.44
C LYS A 394 6.30 -3.12 23.80
N LYS A 395 5.58 -2.14 23.24
CA LYS A 395 4.29 -2.40 22.58
C LYS A 395 4.38 -3.14 21.24
N SER A 396 5.47 -2.96 20.50
CA SER A 396 5.75 -3.75 19.30
C SER A 396 5.97 -5.22 19.67
N GLN A 397 6.71 -5.51 20.75
CA GLN A 397 6.92 -6.87 21.26
C GLN A 397 5.62 -7.50 21.77
N GLU A 398 4.79 -6.75 22.52
CA GLU A 398 3.45 -7.23 22.94
C GLU A 398 2.57 -7.55 21.73
N ALA A 399 2.58 -6.71 20.69
CA ALA A 399 1.81 -6.92 19.47
C ALA A 399 2.31 -8.11 18.64
N LEU A 400 3.62 -8.35 18.63
CA LEU A 400 4.23 -9.53 18.01
C LEU A 400 3.80 -10.81 18.75
N ALA A 401 3.89 -10.82 20.08
CA ALA A 401 3.48 -11.96 20.90
C ALA A 401 1.98 -12.27 20.79
N ALA A 402 1.14 -11.25 20.58
CA ALA A 402 -0.30 -11.40 20.47
C ALA A 402 -0.79 -11.75 19.04
N SER A 403 0.08 -11.75 18.03
CA SER A 403 -0.34 -11.91 16.63
C SER A 403 0.46 -12.97 15.89
N THR A 404 -0.24 -13.96 15.36
CA THR A 404 0.30 -15.00 14.47
C THR A 404 0.70 -14.48 13.09
N VAL A 405 0.18 -13.32 12.69
CA VAL A 405 0.32 -12.81 11.33
C VAL A 405 1.50 -11.85 11.18
N LYS A 406 1.98 -11.26 12.28
CA LYS A 406 3.04 -10.24 12.28
C LYS A 406 4.42 -10.87 12.31
N LEU A 407 5.29 -10.46 11.38
CA LEU A 407 6.67 -10.93 11.32
C LEU A 407 7.60 -10.10 12.23
N GLN A 408 7.47 -8.77 12.24
CA GLN A 408 8.39 -7.88 12.98
C GLN A 408 7.67 -6.87 13.89
N GLY A 409 6.33 -6.76 13.83
CA GLY A 409 5.54 -5.84 14.65
C GLY A 409 5.86 -4.37 14.39
N ARG A 410 6.38 -4.05 13.20
CA ARG A 410 6.86 -2.71 12.81
C ARG A 410 5.70 -1.78 12.48
N ASP A 411 4.60 -2.34 11.99
CA ASP A 411 3.32 -1.69 11.75
C ASP A 411 2.81 -0.85 12.94
N VAL A 412 2.95 -1.34 14.17
CA VAL A 412 2.45 -0.62 15.38
C VAL A 412 3.45 0.39 15.93
N MET A 413 4.72 0.31 15.54
CA MET A 413 5.78 1.11 16.15
C MET A 413 5.59 2.60 15.88
N ALA A 414 5.22 2.97 14.65
CA ALA A 414 4.98 4.36 14.28
C ALA A 414 3.76 4.95 15.03
N THR A 415 2.68 4.16 15.15
CA THR A 415 1.46 4.55 15.87
C THR A 415 1.74 4.85 17.34
N TRP A 416 2.48 3.98 18.03
CA TRP A 416 2.82 4.21 19.44
C TRP A 416 3.77 5.38 19.63
N LYS A 417 4.72 5.60 18.72
CA LYS A 417 5.57 6.81 18.75
C LYS A 417 4.72 8.08 18.67
N LEU A 418 3.74 8.10 17.76
CA LEU A 418 2.84 9.25 17.61
C LEU A 418 1.94 9.44 18.83
N LEU A 419 1.30 8.39 19.34
CA LEU A 419 0.40 8.48 20.49
C LEU A 419 1.12 8.93 21.77
N VAL A 420 2.31 8.38 22.02
CA VAL A 420 3.13 8.79 23.18
C VAL A 420 3.59 10.22 23.01
N ALA A 421 4.07 10.62 21.82
CA ALA A 421 4.47 12.01 21.57
C ALA A 421 3.30 13.00 21.71
N LEU A 422 2.10 12.62 21.27
CA LEU A 422 0.90 13.46 21.34
C LEU A 422 0.49 13.77 22.78
N ALA A 423 0.67 12.83 23.71
CA ALA A 423 0.35 13.03 25.12
C ALA A 423 1.53 13.64 25.91
N LEU A 424 2.74 13.14 25.68
CA LEU A 424 3.91 13.49 26.48
C LEU A 424 4.53 14.83 26.07
N ALA A 425 4.54 15.19 24.78
CA ALA A 425 5.16 16.44 24.35
C ALA A 425 4.44 17.68 24.92
N PRO A 426 3.09 17.78 24.89
CA PRO A 426 2.41 18.89 25.55
C PRO A 426 2.66 18.94 27.06
N ALA A 427 2.70 17.80 27.75
CA ALA A 427 3.00 17.74 29.18
C ALA A 427 4.41 18.24 29.50
N VAL A 428 5.40 17.84 28.69
CA VAL A 428 6.79 18.30 28.82
C VAL A 428 6.90 19.80 28.53
N TYR A 429 6.21 20.32 27.51
CA TYR A 429 6.22 21.76 27.23
C TYR A 429 5.50 22.58 28.29
N ALA A 430 4.41 22.07 28.88
CA ALA A 430 3.75 22.68 30.02
C ALA A 430 4.70 22.74 31.24
N PHE A 431 5.43 21.65 31.49
CA PHE A 431 6.44 21.60 32.55
C PHE A 431 7.57 22.61 32.31
N TYR A 432 8.11 22.71 31.09
CA TYR A 432 9.15 23.70 30.76
C TYR A 432 8.64 25.13 30.86
N THR A 433 7.41 25.39 30.42
CA THR A 433 6.79 26.72 30.55
C THR A 433 6.56 27.08 32.02
N ALA A 434 6.13 26.13 32.85
CA ALA A 434 5.96 26.34 34.29
C ALA A 434 7.31 26.63 34.97
N ALA A 435 8.35 25.83 34.68
CA ALA A 435 9.70 26.06 35.20
C ALA A 435 10.29 27.40 34.74
N PHE A 436 10.07 27.77 33.47
CA PHE A 436 10.49 29.06 32.91
C PHE A 436 9.78 30.24 33.58
N THR A 437 8.48 30.10 33.85
CA THR A 437 7.67 31.11 34.55
C THR A 437 8.10 31.25 36.01
N TRP A 438 8.35 30.13 36.71
CA TRP A 438 8.87 30.13 38.08
C TRP A 438 10.24 30.80 38.18
N TRP A 439 11.15 30.49 37.24
CA TRP A 439 12.47 31.10 37.19
C TRP A 439 12.42 32.61 36.93
N ALA A 440 11.52 33.05 36.05
CA ALA A 440 11.30 34.46 35.79
C ALA A 440 10.63 35.20 36.95
N TYR A 441 9.76 34.52 37.71
CA TYR A 441 9.15 35.07 38.92
C TYR A 441 10.19 35.31 40.02
N HIS A 442 11.15 34.39 40.21
CA HIS A 442 12.12 34.49 41.30
C HIS A 442 13.19 35.57 41.04
N ASN A 443 13.82 35.57 39.85
CA ASN A 443 15.01 36.39 39.57
C ASN A 443 14.93 37.19 38.26
N ARG A 444 13.74 37.34 37.64
CA ARG A 444 13.57 37.91 36.28
C ARG A 444 14.58 37.36 35.26
N ILE A 445 14.92 36.08 35.38
CA ILE A 445 15.96 35.42 34.56
C ILE A 445 17.31 36.14 34.70
N GLN A 446 17.79 36.35 35.93
CA GLN A 446 19.06 37.03 36.21
C GLN A 446 19.15 38.45 35.60
N GLY A 447 18.02 39.15 35.47
CA GLY A 447 17.95 40.50 34.89
C GLY A 447 17.87 40.55 33.36
N LEU A 448 17.79 39.41 32.65
CA LEU A 448 17.58 39.39 31.20
C LEU A 448 16.18 39.85 30.78
N VAL A 449 15.18 39.71 31.66
CA VAL A 449 13.81 40.18 31.38
C VAL A 449 13.68 41.62 31.85
N PRO A 450 13.42 42.58 30.95
CA PRO A 450 13.25 43.98 31.34
C PRO A 450 12.10 44.18 32.33
N ASP A 451 12.23 45.18 33.21
CA ASP A 451 11.23 45.45 34.25
C ASP A 451 9.86 45.85 33.70
N TRP A 452 9.83 46.45 32.51
CA TRP A 452 8.61 46.83 31.79
C TRP A 452 7.82 45.64 31.24
N MET A 453 8.41 44.45 31.16
CA MET A 453 7.73 43.25 30.67
C MET A 453 6.87 42.64 31.79
N PRO A 454 5.56 42.46 31.58
CA PRO A 454 4.72 41.82 32.60
C PRO A 454 4.95 40.31 32.64
N LEU A 455 5.07 39.75 33.85
CA LEU A 455 5.44 38.34 34.07
C LEU A 455 4.44 37.33 33.48
N TRP A 456 3.16 37.70 33.32
CA TRP A 456 2.15 36.83 32.72
C TRP A 456 2.43 36.54 31.23
N LEU A 457 3.15 37.44 30.55
CA LEU A 457 3.48 37.33 29.12
C LEU A 457 4.58 36.27 28.85
N ILE A 458 5.24 35.79 29.90
CA ILE A 458 6.25 34.73 29.84
C ILE A 458 5.62 33.37 29.52
N VAL A 459 4.38 33.14 29.96
CA VAL A 459 3.63 31.90 29.69
C VAL A 459 3.35 31.72 28.19
N PRO A 460 2.72 32.69 27.47
CA PRO A 460 2.52 32.54 26.02
C PRO A 460 3.84 32.53 25.25
N ILE A 461 4.87 33.25 25.70
CA ILE A 461 6.22 33.14 25.12
C ILE A 461 6.75 31.72 25.24
N GLY A 462 6.73 31.11 26.43
CA GLY A 462 7.20 29.73 26.65
C GLY A 462 6.43 28.70 25.81
N MET A 463 5.11 28.85 25.71
CA MET A 463 4.24 28.00 24.90
C MET A 463 4.56 28.05 23.40
N ILE A 464 5.17 29.13 22.89
CA ILE A 464 5.62 29.25 21.50
C ILE A 464 7.10 28.86 21.37
N LEU A 465 7.93 29.29 22.31
CA LEU A 465 9.38 29.16 22.28
C LEU A 465 9.82 27.69 22.36
N PHE A 466 9.30 26.92 23.32
CA PHE A 466 9.73 25.52 23.48
C PHE A 466 9.36 24.65 22.27
N PRO A 467 8.11 24.68 21.76
CA PRO A 467 7.77 23.92 20.55
C PRO A 467 8.53 24.36 19.30
N THR A 468 8.84 25.66 19.15
CA THR A 468 9.60 26.15 17.99
C THR A 468 11.06 25.71 18.04
N ILE A 469 11.72 25.79 19.20
CA ILE A 469 13.09 25.30 19.39
C ILE A 469 13.19 23.80 19.15
N THR A 470 12.29 22.99 19.73
CA THR A 470 12.33 21.53 19.53
C THR A 470 11.99 21.14 18.10
N PHE A 471 11.07 21.85 17.44
CA PHE A 471 10.76 21.65 16.03
C PHE A 471 11.94 22.01 15.12
N ALA A 472 12.59 23.15 15.36
CA ALA A 472 13.80 23.57 14.64
C ALA A 472 14.92 22.54 14.83
N ALA A 473 15.13 22.06 16.06
CA ALA A 473 16.13 21.04 16.36
C ALA A 473 15.82 19.71 15.65
N LEU A 474 14.57 19.28 15.63
CA LEU A 474 14.13 18.10 14.88
C LEU A 474 14.41 18.27 13.38
N ARG A 475 14.07 19.42 12.81
CA ARG A 475 14.22 19.70 11.38
C ARG A 475 15.69 19.77 10.96
N ILE A 476 16.52 20.46 11.75
CA ILE A 476 17.96 20.54 11.52
C ILE A 476 18.60 19.16 11.73
N GLY A 477 18.15 18.38 12.70
CA GLY A 477 18.58 16.99 12.92
C GLY A 477 18.28 16.06 11.74
N GLU A 478 17.12 16.23 11.07
CA GLU A 478 16.81 15.51 9.83
C GLU A 478 17.86 15.78 8.73
N VAL A 479 18.23 17.05 8.55
CA VAL A 479 19.25 17.48 7.57
C VAL A 479 20.64 17.00 7.98
N GLY A 480 21.01 17.14 9.25
CA GLY A 480 22.28 16.68 9.80
C GLY A 480 22.49 15.18 9.62
N MET A 481 21.44 14.38 9.79
CA MET A 481 21.48 12.94 9.58
C MET A 481 21.81 12.54 8.13
N ASP A 482 21.42 13.32 7.14
CA ASP A 482 21.80 13.07 5.75
C ASP A 482 23.27 13.42 5.50
N ILE A 483 23.79 14.46 6.17
CA ILE A 483 25.24 14.78 6.16
C ILE A 483 26.04 13.66 6.82
N VAL A 484 25.64 13.17 8.01
CA VAL A 484 26.32 12.06 8.71
C VAL A 484 26.40 10.82 7.83
N LYS A 485 25.31 10.43 7.17
CA LYS A 485 25.30 9.27 6.26
C LYS A 485 26.18 9.44 5.03
N SER A 486 26.48 10.69 4.67
CA SER A 486 27.34 11.02 3.55
C SER A 486 28.84 10.99 3.91
N LEU A 487 29.20 10.99 5.20
CA LEU A 487 30.59 10.94 5.67
C LEU A 487 31.22 9.57 5.47
N ARG A 488 30.50 8.47 5.73
CA ARG A 488 31.04 7.11 5.63
C ARG A 488 31.62 6.77 4.24
N PRO A 489 30.93 7.06 3.12
CA PRO A 489 31.52 6.88 1.79
C PRO A 489 32.76 7.73 1.54
N LEU A 490 32.79 8.98 2.04
CA LEU A 490 33.95 9.87 1.91
C LEU A 490 35.17 9.31 2.66
N VAL A 491 34.95 8.82 3.88
CA VAL A 491 36.02 8.17 4.68
C VAL A 491 36.52 6.91 4.00
N LEU A 492 35.62 6.09 3.45
CA LEU A 492 36.01 4.88 2.71
C LEU A 492 36.79 5.22 1.43
N SER A 493 36.46 6.32 0.74
CA SER A 493 37.22 6.75 -0.45
C SER A 493 38.64 7.25 -0.15
N LEU A 494 38.97 7.53 1.13
CA LEU A 494 40.31 7.93 1.55
C LEU A 494 41.24 6.74 1.84
N ASN A 495 40.74 5.50 1.93
CA ASN A 495 41.61 4.34 2.11
C ASN A 495 41.97 3.75 0.73
N PRO A 496 43.26 3.65 0.35
CA PRO A 496 43.68 3.15 -0.97
C PRO A 496 43.18 1.72 -1.27
N SER A 497 43.08 0.85 -0.27
CA SER A 497 42.49 -0.49 -0.44
C SER A 497 40.98 -0.43 -0.74
N SER A 498 40.28 0.55 -0.17
CA SER A 498 38.84 0.76 -0.31
C SER A 498 38.47 1.55 -1.57
N ALA A 499 39.39 2.37 -2.08
CA ALA A 499 39.24 3.00 -3.40
C ALA A 499 39.15 1.94 -4.51
N ASN A 500 39.99 0.90 -4.46
CA ASN A 500 39.92 -0.21 -5.41
C ASN A 500 38.62 -1.02 -5.30
N THR A 501 38.07 -1.21 -4.09
CA THR A 501 36.77 -1.91 -3.94
C THR A 501 35.60 -1.08 -4.45
N LEU A 502 35.64 0.26 -4.29
CA LEU A 502 34.65 1.16 -4.86
C LEU A 502 34.68 1.18 -6.40
N VAL A 503 35.88 1.14 -7.01
CA VAL A 503 36.04 1.03 -8.46
C VAL A 503 35.44 -0.29 -8.97
N LYS A 504 35.79 -1.42 -8.36
CA LYS A 504 35.21 -2.74 -8.69
C LYS A 504 33.68 -2.76 -8.54
N LEU A 505 33.15 -2.10 -7.51
CA LEU A 505 31.70 -1.98 -7.32
C LEU A 505 31.02 -1.13 -8.39
N ARG A 506 31.70 -0.09 -8.89
CA ARG A 506 31.19 0.75 -9.97
C ARG A 506 31.15 -0.02 -11.28
N GLU A 507 32.20 -0.77 -11.59
CA GLU A 507 32.23 -1.68 -12.74
C GLU A 507 31.13 -2.72 -12.63
N ARG A 508 30.96 -3.35 -11.46
CA ARG A 508 29.89 -4.31 -11.22
C ARG A 508 28.50 -3.68 -11.35
N ARG A 509 28.31 -2.44 -10.90
CA ARG A 509 27.05 -1.70 -11.11
C ARG A 509 26.79 -1.42 -12.58
N ALA A 510 27.82 -1.05 -13.36
CA ALA A 510 27.70 -0.80 -14.79
C ALA A 510 27.32 -2.10 -15.54
N ALA A 511 28.00 -3.21 -15.24
CA ALA A 511 27.67 -4.53 -15.78
C ALA A 511 26.24 -4.96 -15.42
N LEU A 512 25.83 -4.79 -14.15
CA LEU A 512 24.46 -5.07 -13.71
C LEU A 512 23.43 -4.17 -14.40
N THR A 513 23.76 -2.91 -14.65
CA THR A 513 22.87 -1.98 -15.38
C THR A 513 22.64 -2.46 -16.80
N GLN A 514 23.71 -2.90 -17.48
CA GLN A 514 23.61 -3.48 -18.81
C GLN A 514 22.79 -4.77 -18.78
N GLN A 515 23.09 -5.70 -17.87
CA GLN A 515 22.34 -6.96 -17.74
C GLN A 515 20.85 -6.73 -17.44
N VAL A 516 20.51 -5.82 -16.51
CA VAL A 516 19.11 -5.48 -16.22
C VAL A 516 18.42 -4.90 -17.45
N THR A 517 19.09 -3.99 -18.16
CA THR A 517 18.54 -3.35 -19.35
C THR A 517 18.33 -4.34 -20.48
N GLU A 518 19.29 -5.22 -20.70
CA GLU A 518 19.23 -6.29 -21.69
C GLU A 518 18.07 -7.24 -21.38
N VAL A 519 18.02 -7.80 -20.16
CA VAL A 519 16.94 -8.72 -19.75
C VAL A 519 15.56 -8.07 -19.87
N ILE A 520 15.42 -6.81 -19.48
CA ILE A 520 14.15 -6.08 -19.60
C ILE A 520 13.81 -5.81 -21.07
N ASN A 521 14.77 -5.44 -21.90
CA ASN A 521 14.51 -5.17 -23.31
C ASN A 521 14.27 -6.44 -24.13
N THR A 522 14.82 -7.59 -23.71
CA THR A 522 14.57 -8.88 -24.38
C THR A 522 13.23 -9.48 -23.96
N LEU A 523 12.89 -9.47 -22.67
CA LEU A 523 11.70 -10.14 -22.14
C LEU A 523 10.48 -9.19 -22.00
N GLY A 524 10.72 -7.89 -21.97
CA GLY A 524 9.67 -6.86 -21.83
C GLY A 524 8.65 -6.87 -22.98
N PRO A 525 9.08 -6.91 -24.26
CA PRO A 525 8.18 -6.93 -25.41
C PRO A 525 7.23 -8.13 -25.45
N GLU A 526 7.63 -9.28 -24.89
CA GLU A 526 6.79 -10.50 -24.85
C GLU A 526 5.56 -10.32 -23.96
N LEU A 527 5.67 -9.51 -22.90
CA LEU A 527 4.62 -9.35 -21.88
C LEU A 527 3.83 -8.03 -22.03
N PHE A 528 4.42 -7.01 -22.64
CA PHE A 528 3.86 -5.68 -22.74
C PHE A 528 3.89 -5.18 -24.20
N PRO A 529 2.74 -5.11 -24.89
CA PRO A 529 2.67 -4.65 -26.27
C PRO A 529 2.94 -3.14 -26.43
N ASP A 530 2.83 -2.37 -25.35
CA ASP A 530 3.18 -0.94 -25.25
C ASP A 530 4.66 -0.70 -24.88
N PHE A 531 5.51 -1.73 -24.95
CA PHE A 531 6.90 -1.64 -24.54
C PHE A 531 7.73 -0.84 -25.55
N ASP A 532 8.21 0.33 -25.13
CA ASP A 532 9.16 1.14 -25.89
C ASP A 532 10.49 1.18 -25.13
N ALA A 533 11.53 0.55 -25.69
CA ALA A 533 12.86 0.47 -25.08
C ALA A 533 13.51 1.84 -24.83
N ALA A 534 13.06 2.91 -25.52
CA ALA A 534 13.51 4.28 -25.32
C ALA A 534 12.65 5.05 -24.30
N ARG A 535 11.48 4.53 -23.91
CA ARG A 535 10.47 5.20 -23.10
C ARG A 535 10.17 4.36 -21.85
N ILE A 536 10.86 4.73 -20.76
CA ILE A 536 10.87 3.99 -19.49
C ILE A 536 9.46 3.68 -18.94
N VAL A 537 8.45 4.52 -19.22
CA VAL A 537 7.00 4.23 -19.07
C VAL A 537 6.24 5.20 -20.00
N THR A 538 5.20 4.75 -20.71
CA THR A 538 4.22 5.62 -21.38
C THR A 538 3.43 6.41 -20.34
N ASP A 539 3.28 7.72 -20.52
CA ASP A 539 2.50 8.56 -19.60
C ASP A 539 1.00 8.25 -19.81
N PRO A 540 0.30 7.61 -18.86
CA PRO A 540 -1.09 7.20 -19.04
C PRO A 540 -2.06 8.40 -19.19
N PHE A 541 -1.61 9.62 -18.91
CA PHE A 541 -2.41 10.84 -19.05
C PHE A 541 -2.22 11.56 -20.38
N ARG A 542 -1.33 11.07 -21.26
CA ARG A 542 -1.01 11.73 -22.54
C ARG A 542 -1.73 11.11 -23.75
N GLU A 543 -2.30 9.91 -23.61
CA GLU A 543 -3.07 9.23 -24.66
C GLU A 543 -4.42 9.91 -24.98
N ALA A 544 -4.83 10.92 -24.20
CA ALA A 544 -6.04 11.67 -24.49
C ALA A 544 -5.91 12.67 -25.66
N ASN A 545 -4.71 12.93 -26.20
CA ASN A 545 -4.52 13.79 -27.38
C ASN A 545 -3.17 13.47 -28.08
N PRO A 546 -3.15 12.66 -29.16
CA PRO A 546 -1.98 12.58 -30.02
C PRO A 546 -1.86 13.89 -30.83
N PRO A 547 -0.68 14.55 -30.88
CA PRO A 547 -0.47 15.64 -31.81
C PRO A 547 -0.56 15.09 -33.25
N ALA A 548 -1.33 15.77 -34.09
CA ALA A 548 -1.51 15.41 -35.49
C ALA A 548 -0.17 15.36 -36.25
N GLY A 549 -0.12 14.45 -37.21
CA GLY A 549 1.05 13.94 -37.93
C GLY A 549 2.10 14.93 -38.44
N LYS A 550 3.33 14.42 -38.53
CA LYS A 550 4.24 14.70 -39.65
C LYS A 550 4.74 13.34 -40.18
N PRO A 551 4.73 13.10 -41.49
CA PRO A 551 5.18 11.83 -42.05
C PRO A 551 6.72 11.73 -42.00
N GLU A 552 7.20 10.54 -41.67
CA GLU A 552 8.58 10.08 -41.83
C GLU A 552 8.97 10.04 -43.32
N ALA A 553 10.23 10.38 -43.61
CA ALA A 553 10.89 10.07 -44.87
C ALA A 553 12.24 9.38 -44.56
N ASP A 554 12.52 8.35 -45.35
CA ASP A 554 13.57 7.33 -45.23
C ASP A 554 15.03 7.82 -45.36
N HIS A 555 15.88 7.26 -44.47
CA HIS A 555 17.27 6.72 -44.63
C HIS A 555 18.41 7.51 -45.37
N PRO A 556 19.70 7.08 -45.27
CA PRO A 556 20.64 7.03 -44.14
C PRO A 556 22.00 7.76 -44.47
N VAL A 557 23.05 7.51 -43.67
CA VAL A 557 24.52 7.72 -43.92
C VAL A 557 25.22 8.75 -42.99
N VAL A 558 26.27 8.26 -42.31
CA VAL A 558 27.29 8.98 -41.52
C VAL A 558 28.38 9.50 -42.50
N PRO A 559 28.93 10.72 -42.31
CA PRO A 559 30.31 10.79 -41.82
C PRO A 559 30.64 11.97 -40.88
N GLU A 560 31.41 11.63 -39.83
CA GLU A 560 32.68 12.23 -39.38
C GLU A 560 32.94 13.76 -39.40
N ILE A 561 33.19 14.27 -38.19
CA ILE A 561 34.12 15.34 -37.73
C ILE A 561 34.34 16.59 -38.61
N ARG A 562 33.98 17.77 -38.05
CA ARG A 562 34.86 18.96 -38.10
C ARG A 562 34.61 19.92 -36.93
N ARG A 563 35.67 20.19 -36.16
CA ARG A 563 35.76 21.33 -35.22
C ARG A 563 35.94 22.61 -36.03
N THR A 564 35.15 23.64 -35.74
CA THR A 564 35.57 25.04 -35.90
C THR A 564 34.94 25.91 -34.80
N SER A 565 35.80 26.73 -34.24
CA SER A 565 35.65 27.73 -33.19
C SER A 565 35.09 29.07 -33.68
N ALA A 566 34.87 29.98 -32.71
CA ALA A 566 34.53 31.41 -32.82
C ALA A 566 33.02 31.69 -32.98
N ALA A 567 32.39 32.67 -32.32
CA ALA A 567 32.84 33.78 -31.47
C ALA A 567 31.69 34.27 -30.58
N ASP A 568 32.08 35.09 -29.60
CA ASP A 568 31.30 35.79 -28.58
C ASP A 568 30.12 36.63 -29.10
N THR A 569 29.04 36.70 -28.32
CA THR A 569 28.29 37.95 -28.11
C THR A 569 27.54 37.89 -26.77
N GLU A 570 28.00 38.69 -25.81
CA GLU A 570 27.25 39.12 -24.62
C GLU A 570 26.20 40.16 -25.03
N VAL A 571 24.96 40.07 -24.52
CA VAL A 571 24.10 41.24 -24.30
C VAL A 571 23.26 41.07 -23.04
N GLU A 572 23.23 42.16 -22.29
CA GLU A 572 22.67 42.41 -20.96
C GLU A 572 21.15 42.25 -20.81
N SER A 573 20.76 42.28 -19.54
CA SER A 573 19.40 42.30 -19.01
C SER A 573 18.72 43.67 -19.12
N PRO A 574 17.38 43.73 -18.99
CA PRO A 574 16.79 44.84 -18.26
C PRO A 574 15.73 44.46 -17.21
N THR A 575 15.49 45.46 -16.37
CA THR A 575 14.85 45.57 -15.06
C THR A 575 13.31 45.71 -15.03
N ARG A 576 12.73 45.31 -13.88
CA ARG A 576 11.63 45.90 -13.03
C ARG A 576 10.18 46.18 -13.55
N GLU A 577 9.24 45.64 -12.74
CA GLU A 577 7.85 46.06 -12.34
C GLU A 577 6.63 45.76 -13.25
N PRO A 578 5.36 45.65 -12.74
CA PRO A 578 4.83 45.78 -11.37
C PRO A 578 4.00 44.58 -10.84
N LEU A 579 3.71 44.59 -9.53
CA LEU A 579 2.76 43.68 -8.84
C LEU A 579 1.31 43.91 -9.29
N PRO A 580 0.49 42.85 -9.48
CA PRO A 580 -0.96 42.96 -9.36
C PRO A 580 -1.43 42.57 -7.95
N ARG A 581 -2.06 43.54 -7.28
CA ARG A 581 -2.92 43.36 -6.10
C ARG A 581 -4.18 42.58 -6.51
N ASN A 582 -4.36 41.40 -5.90
CA ASN A 582 -5.61 40.73 -5.54
C ASN A 582 -5.47 39.22 -5.68
N GLU A 583 -4.92 38.57 -4.65
CA GLU A 583 -5.29 37.20 -4.34
C GLU A 583 -6.02 37.20 -3.00
N SER A 584 -7.28 36.81 -3.06
CA SER A 584 -8.20 36.62 -1.95
C SER A 584 -7.63 35.64 -0.91
N PHE A 585 -7.66 36.07 0.35
CA PHE A 585 -7.28 35.36 1.57
C PHE A 585 -8.14 34.12 1.87
N HIS A 586 -8.15 33.09 1.02
CA HIS A 586 -8.71 31.79 1.39
C HIS A 586 -7.95 30.63 0.73
N ASN A 587 -6.69 30.44 1.12
CA ASN A 587 -6.00 29.19 0.81
C ASN A 587 -4.98 28.76 1.88
N LEU A 588 -5.48 28.27 3.01
CA LEU A 588 -4.69 27.65 4.09
C LEU A 588 -3.96 26.36 3.65
N ALA A 589 -4.15 25.88 2.41
CA ALA A 589 -3.44 24.73 1.86
C ALA A 589 -2.00 25.04 1.42
N ASN A 590 -1.64 26.32 1.28
CA ASN A 590 -0.27 26.76 0.97
C ASN A 590 0.59 27.06 2.20
N ILE A 591 0.10 26.82 3.41
CA ILE A 591 0.95 26.87 4.60
C ILE A 591 1.84 25.62 4.57
N GLY A 592 3.10 25.82 4.19
CA GLY A 592 4.17 24.82 4.12
C GLY A 592 4.59 24.29 5.49
N PHE A 593 3.65 23.88 6.33
CA PHE A 593 3.93 23.34 7.66
C PHE A 593 4.47 21.90 7.61
N PHE A 594 4.24 21.16 6.51
CA PHE A 594 4.64 19.75 6.40
C PHE A 594 5.26 19.29 5.07
N SER A 595 5.35 20.12 4.03
CA SER A 595 5.98 19.75 2.74
C SER A 595 7.46 20.14 2.71
N THR A 596 8.34 19.23 2.29
CA THR A 596 9.79 19.48 2.21
C THR A 596 10.23 20.12 0.88
N ARG A 597 9.31 20.57 0.03
CA ARG A 597 9.61 21.27 -1.23
C ARG A 597 8.58 22.37 -1.52
N PRO A 598 9.00 23.52 -2.10
CA PRO A 598 8.07 24.47 -2.68
C PRO A 598 7.40 23.86 -3.93
N SER A 599 6.11 24.12 -4.11
CA SER A 599 5.35 23.69 -5.28
C SER A 599 5.84 24.41 -6.54
N SER A 600 6.30 23.68 -7.54
CA SER A 600 6.48 24.22 -8.89
C SER A 600 5.10 24.52 -9.49
N ARG A 601 4.90 25.78 -9.89
CA ARG A 601 3.72 26.26 -10.61
C ARG A 601 3.59 25.55 -11.96
N SER A 602 2.42 24.98 -12.24
CA SER A 602 1.84 24.95 -13.59
C SER A 602 0.31 24.94 -13.47
N ARG A 603 -0.32 25.96 -14.07
CA ARG A 603 -1.76 26.03 -14.35
C ARG A 603 -1.93 25.65 -15.82
N SER A 604 -2.94 24.85 -16.13
CA SER A 604 -3.70 25.00 -17.38
C SER A 604 -5.17 24.69 -17.08
N ARG A 605 -6.03 25.64 -17.45
CA ARG A 605 -7.49 25.50 -17.51
C ARG A 605 -7.85 25.35 -18.99
N SER A 606 -8.84 24.51 -19.28
CA SER A 606 -9.75 24.70 -20.41
C SER A 606 -11.12 24.09 -20.06
N GLY A 607 -12.18 24.89 -20.14
CA GLY A 607 -13.59 24.43 -20.26
C GLY A 607 -13.85 23.95 -21.69
N SER A 608 -15.03 23.50 -22.13
CA SER A 608 -16.40 23.42 -21.62
C SER A 608 -17.24 22.59 -22.63
N PHE A 609 -18.54 22.33 -22.34
CA PHE A 609 -19.62 21.83 -23.24
C PHE A 609 -19.67 20.29 -23.46
N GLY A 610 -20.79 19.53 -23.42
CA GLY A 610 -22.23 19.79 -23.24
C GLY A 610 -23.08 18.91 -24.19
N GLY A 611 -23.73 17.83 -23.69
CA GLY A 611 -25.02 17.32 -24.21
C GLY A 611 -25.12 16.05 -25.12
N ARG A 612 -25.45 14.89 -24.50
CA ARG A 612 -26.63 13.97 -24.72
C ARG A 612 -26.98 13.34 -26.14
N PRO A 613 -27.92 12.36 -26.28
CA PRO A 613 -27.73 10.88 -26.19
C PRO A 613 -28.24 10.02 -27.40
N GLY A 614 -27.79 8.75 -27.47
CA GLY A 614 -28.60 7.61 -27.97
C GLY A 614 -28.21 6.92 -29.29
N SER A 615 -27.96 5.60 -29.27
CA SER A 615 -28.64 4.59 -30.12
C SER A 615 -28.28 3.15 -29.71
N SER A 616 -29.30 2.29 -29.65
CA SER A 616 -29.37 0.81 -29.77
C SER A 616 -28.07 0.08 -30.19
N GLY A 617 -27.68 -1.08 -29.67
CA GLY A 617 -28.47 -2.21 -29.17
C GLY A 617 -28.10 -3.46 -30.00
N GLN A 618 -27.43 -4.45 -29.39
CA GLN A 618 -27.36 -5.82 -29.93
C GLN A 618 -27.13 -6.81 -28.79
N GLN A 619 -28.10 -7.71 -28.64
CA GLN A 619 -28.11 -8.85 -27.72
C GLN A 619 -27.07 -9.89 -28.12
N LEU A 620 -26.39 -10.50 -27.15
CA LEU A 620 -25.76 -11.80 -27.33
C LEU A 620 -26.15 -12.75 -26.19
N LYS A 621 -26.50 -13.96 -26.61
CA LYS A 621 -27.02 -15.12 -25.87
C LYS A 621 -25.96 -15.78 -24.97
N PRO A 622 -26.37 -16.62 -24.00
CA PRO A 622 -25.52 -17.06 -22.90
C PRO A 622 -24.49 -18.10 -23.36
N LEU A 623 -23.28 -18.07 -22.80
CA LEU A 623 -22.28 -19.10 -23.03
C LEU A 623 -22.06 -19.94 -21.77
N SER A 624 -22.26 -21.23 -21.99
CA SER A 624 -22.09 -22.37 -21.10
C SER A 624 -20.65 -22.54 -20.60
N GLN A 625 -20.55 -23.15 -19.42
CA GLN A 625 -19.32 -23.52 -18.72
C GLN A 625 -18.39 -24.39 -19.60
N VAL A 626 -17.09 -24.10 -19.59
CA VAL A 626 -16.05 -25.02 -20.07
C VAL A 626 -14.89 -25.03 -19.08
N THR A 627 -14.63 -26.22 -18.53
CA THR A 627 -13.61 -26.54 -17.54
C THR A 627 -12.53 -27.41 -18.19
N THR A 628 -11.66 -26.87 -19.05
CA THR A 628 -10.37 -27.51 -19.44
C THR A 628 -9.51 -26.57 -20.28
N LYS A 629 -8.19 -26.81 -20.24
CA LYS A 629 -7.11 -25.96 -20.79
C LYS A 629 -7.18 -25.80 -22.33
N ASP A 630 -7.72 -26.78 -23.05
CA ASP A 630 -7.84 -26.73 -24.52
C ASP A 630 -8.93 -25.75 -25.00
N GLY A 631 -9.90 -25.41 -24.16
CA GLY A 631 -10.93 -24.41 -24.48
C GLY A 631 -10.39 -22.97 -24.53
N PHE A 632 -9.29 -22.68 -23.83
CA PHE A 632 -8.69 -21.34 -23.83
C PHE A 632 -7.97 -21.02 -25.15
N ASP A 633 -7.36 -22.02 -25.78
CA ASP A 633 -6.66 -21.85 -27.05
C ASP A 633 -7.65 -21.68 -28.22
N GLU A 634 -8.79 -22.38 -28.17
CA GLU A 634 -9.87 -22.23 -29.16
C GLU A 634 -10.61 -20.88 -29.03
N VAL A 635 -10.76 -20.36 -27.82
CA VAL A 635 -11.31 -19.01 -27.60
C VAL A 635 -10.30 -17.94 -28.04
N SER A 636 -9.00 -18.16 -27.80
CA SER A 636 -7.94 -17.24 -28.21
C SER A 636 -7.70 -17.22 -29.73
N SER A 637 -7.97 -18.33 -30.43
CA SER A 637 -7.96 -18.35 -31.90
C SER A 637 -9.19 -17.64 -32.46
N LYS A 638 -10.40 -17.94 -31.96
CA LYS A 638 -11.65 -17.27 -32.37
C LYS A 638 -11.63 -15.76 -32.10
N ILE A 639 -11.02 -15.31 -31.01
CA ILE A 639 -10.84 -13.88 -30.70
C ILE A 639 -9.83 -13.22 -31.65
N ARG A 640 -8.75 -13.91 -32.02
CA ARG A 640 -7.78 -13.42 -33.02
C ARG A 640 -8.41 -13.32 -34.41
N ASP A 641 -9.20 -14.30 -34.82
CA ASP A 641 -9.89 -14.29 -36.10
C ASP A 641 -10.97 -13.19 -36.14
N ALA A 642 -11.74 -13.03 -35.06
CA ALA A 642 -12.71 -11.93 -34.95
C ALA A 642 -12.04 -10.54 -34.93
N MET A 643 -10.86 -10.40 -34.32
CA MET A 643 -10.08 -9.15 -34.35
C MET A 643 -9.49 -8.87 -35.74
N ARG A 644 -9.06 -9.92 -36.46
CA ARG A 644 -8.55 -9.81 -37.84
C ARG A 644 -9.65 -9.38 -38.80
N GLU A 645 -10.84 -9.98 -38.70
CA GLU A 645 -12.01 -9.58 -39.50
C GLU A 645 -12.45 -8.14 -39.21
N ARG A 646 -12.39 -7.71 -37.94
CA ARG A 646 -12.68 -6.32 -37.52
C ARG A 646 -11.62 -5.33 -38.01
N GLY A 647 -10.36 -5.76 -38.13
CA GLY A 647 -9.25 -5.01 -38.72
C GLY A 647 -9.41 -4.83 -40.23
N GLU A 648 -9.81 -5.89 -40.94
CA GLU A 648 -10.08 -5.85 -42.39
C GLU A 648 -11.31 -4.98 -42.71
N ARG A 649 -12.37 -5.05 -41.90
CA ARG A 649 -13.53 -4.12 -42.01
C ARG A 649 -13.14 -2.66 -41.77
N ARG A 650 -12.15 -2.37 -40.92
CA ARG A 650 -11.63 -1.00 -40.72
C ARG A 650 -10.77 -0.53 -41.88
N ARG A 651 -9.98 -1.41 -42.51
CA ARG A 651 -9.21 -1.10 -43.72
C ARG A 651 -10.10 -0.80 -44.93
N ARG A 652 -11.14 -1.62 -45.16
CA ARG A 652 -12.14 -1.34 -46.22
C ARG A 652 -12.82 0.01 -46.01
N ARG A 653 -13.15 0.36 -44.76
CA ARG A 653 -13.79 1.64 -44.42
C ARG A 653 -12.85 2.87 -44.53
N SER A 654 -11.53 2.66 -44.58
CA SER A 654 -10.54 3.73 -44.81
C SER A 654 -10.18 3.91 -46.28
N GLU A 655 -10.43 2.92 -47.14
CA GLU A 655 -10.22 3.00 -48.59
C GLU A 655 -11.41 3.65 -49.32
N ASP A 656 -12.63 3.57 -48.76
CA ASP A 656 -13.84 4.24 -49.29
C ASP A 656 -13.95 5.75 -48.96
N GLY A 657 -12.90 6.36 -48.40
CA GLY A 657 -12.89 7.77 -47.95
C GLY A 657 -12.17 8.76 -48.88
N SER A 658 -11.70 8.32 -50.04
CA SER A 658 -10.98 9.15 -51.01
C SER A 658 -11.70 9.14 -52.35
N TRP A 659 -11.83 10.32 -52.98
CA TRP A 659 -12.49 10.65 -54.25
C TRP A 659 -13.96 11.11 -54.14
N ASP A 660 -14.17 12.43 -54.09
CA ASP A 660 -14.72 13.19 -55.24
C ASP A 660 -14.85 14.69 -54.97
N MET A 661 -14.15 15.49 -55.78
CA MET A 661 -14.41 16.92 -56.01
C MET A 661 -14.82 17.07 -57.49
N ALA A 662 -16.10 17.40 -57.67
CA ALA A 662 -16.72 18.20 -58.73
C ALA A 662 -16.29 17.99 -60.20
N SER A 663 -17.20 17.43 -61.00
CA SER A 663 -17.42 17.89 -62.37
C SER A 663 -18.93 17.90 -62.70
N SER A 664 -19.31 18.91 -63.48
CA SER A 664 -20.64 19.40 -63.83
C SER A 664 -21.47 18.49 -64.76
N GLY A 665 -22.80 18.47 -64.56
CA GLY A 665 -23.80 18.11 -65.60
C GLY A 665 -25.09 17.45 -65.07
N PRO A 666 -26.31 17.91 -65.44
CA PRO A 666 -27.57 17.38 -64.91
C PRO A 666 -28.21 16.34 -65.84
N GLY A 667 -28.89 15.32 -65.27
CA GLY A 667 -29.68 14.36 -66.04
C GLY A 667 -30.47 13.37 -65.17
N THR A 668 -31.78 13.36 -65.38
CA THR A 668 -32.90 12.65 -64.74
C THR A 668 -32.90 11.09 -64.83
N PRO A 669 -33.85 10.38 -64.16
CA PRO A 669 -33.66 9.03 -63.59
C PRO A 669 -34.45 7.89 -64.27
N SER A 670 -34.05 6.65 -64.00
CA SER A 670 -34.82 5.38 -64.11
C SER A 670 -33.83 4.23 -63.87
N SER A 671 -34.09 3.03 -63.35
CA SER A 671 -35.25 2.28 -62.86
C SER A 671 -34.69 0.90 -62.45
N GLU A 672 -35.32 0.25 -61.47
CA GLU A 672 -35.51 -1.21 -61.33
C GLU A 672 -34.34 -2.22 -61.23
N GLY A 673 -34.61 -3.25 -60.41
CA GLY A 673 -34.18 -4.62 -60.67
C GLY A 673 -33.00 -5.10 -59.83
N SER A 674 -33.21 -5.63 -58.62
CA SER A 674 -33.50 -7.06 -58.36
C SER A 674 -32.26 -7.96 -58.45
N ARG A 675 -31.98 -8.66 -57.32
CA ARG A 675 -31.42 -10.03 -57.19
C ARG A 675 -30.09 -10.31 -57.90
N LYS A 676 -29.08 -10.95 -57.30
CA LYS A 676 -29.07 -12.09 -56.36
C LYS A 676 -27.59 -12.41 -56.05
N ASP A 677 -27.41 -13.08 -54.91
CA ASP A 677 -26.40 -14.12 -54.62
C ASP A 677 -24.90 -13.79 -54.83
N LEU A 678 -24.20 -13.49 -53.73
CA LEU A 678 -23.18 -14.35 -53.09
C LEU A 678 -22.64 -13.73 -51.79
#